data_AF-A0A2W4P454-F1
#
_entry.id   AF-A0A2W4P454-F1
#
_cell.length_a   1.000
_cell.length_b   1.000
_cell.length_c   1.000
_cell.angle_alpha   90.00
_cell.angle_beta   90.00
_cell.angle_gamma   90.00
#
_symmetry.space_group_name_H-M   'P 1'
#
loop_
_entity.id
_entity.type
_entity.pdbx_description
1 polymer ?
#
loop_
_entity_poly.entity_id
_entity_poly.type
_entity_poly.pdbx_seq_one_letter_code
_entity_poly.pdbx_strand_id
1 'polypeptide(L)'
;MPIMRGDCVMPGVFPRACNERAHRGRLSAAWPLALALIGCTGGESTRVLVEVPVSTGGTSSGGSNDATGGLSGTSTPPPPQSTTPGPVITPPPTTGEEGGSCEKVSCTPPGGRYCGIIGDGCRGELDCGECEGDATCEDGICVGGPSCIRLTCTPEGGRYCGLVGDGCGGTLDCGECPSGQTCTGGVCTTPGCVPLTCETMGGEFCGEVGDGCGGTIDCGECTAPKTCGGGGIPNVCGDSTSCEPISCTTESGGRYCGEIGNGCGGTIDCGECPDGDVCGGMGIPNVCPTGPLCSGIECDVEACPNGGTTSVSGVVYDPSGTIPLYNARVYVPNGPLDPIEDGASCDRCNVTLSGDPITTALTDTNGRFRLEGVPTGQNVPLVIQVGKWRREVTIPNVASCTETVLADPNLTRLPRNKSEGHIPRIAFTTGSQDALECLLRKIGIADEEFTTDAGDGRVHLYAGGNPQQQGGPQGGPFGAGAGAVEFTEQLGGEAFSHATTLWNSVEKMRQYDIIIMACEGSMFQTVKEPYLANLEAYANAGGRVFAGHLHSYWFSGGSQAFQNTATYIGVGADLPLTTTAYVDTSFPKGEALADWLVNVQASTTRGELTLYAGQHSVTAVNPPTQRWIWVPQNPNEDDLPAVQYMTFNTPIAAAPEDQCGRVVFTDIHVSGGPDGQATDVVRRAFPEGCSQAPLTPQAKALVYMLFDLSACVQPDTEPPEPPPPPPPPPDVPPPPLAGPPPAPPPPPAPPPPPPR
;
A
#
# COMPACT_ATOMS: atom_id res chain seq x y z
N MET A 1 -46.09 -37.01 -37.76
CA MET A 1 -46.55 -38.06 -38.71
C MET A 1 -46.81 -37.39 -40.05
N PRO A 2 -46.63 -38.07 -41.20
CA PRO A 2 -45.92 -39.35 -41.40
C PRO A 2 -44.40 -39.19 -41.14
N ILE A 3 -43.55 -40.21 -40.87
CA ILE A 3 -43.55 -41.68 -41.02
C ILE A 3 -42.93 -42.20 -42.33
N MET A 4 -41.62 -42.53 -42.26
CA MET A 4 -40.83 -43.63 -42.87
C MET A 4 -39.39 -43.10 -43.11
N ARG A 5 -38.38 -43.43 -42.28
CA ARG A 5 -37.61 -44.69 -42.16
C ARG A 5 -36.55 -44.88 -43.25
N GLY A 6 -35.28 -45.11 -42.87
CA GLY A 6 -34.19 -45.35 -43.81
C GLY A 6 -32.77 -45.30 -43.23
N ASP A 7 -32.52 -45.93 -42.08
CA ASP A 7 -31.19 -46.03 -41.45
C ASP A 7 -30.23 -46.93 -42.26
N CYS A 8 -28.94 -46.56 -42.34
CA CYS A 8 -27.77 -47.37 -41.92
C CYS A 8 -26.41 -47.04 -42.60
N VAL A 9 -25.42 -46.70 -41.77
CA VAL A 9 -24.05 -47.28 -41.70
C VAL A 9 -23.16 -47.35 -42.98
N MET A 10 -22.17 -46.44 -43.03
CA MET A 10 -20.67 -46.63 -43.12
C MET A 10 -20.06 -48.00 -43.53
N PRO A 11 -18.75 -48.10 -43.92
CA PRO A 11 -17.71 -47.08 -44.15
C PRO A 11 -16.99 -47.21 -45.54
N GLY A 12 -15.98 -46.36 -45.81
CA GLY A 12 -15.08 -46.51 -46.98
C GLY A 12 -13.74 -45.76 -46.85
N VAL A 13 -12.61 -46.46 -46.97
CA VAL A 13 -11.25 -46.01 -46.57
C VAL A 13 -10.34 -45.76 -47.79
N PHE A 14 -9.97 -44.50 -48.06
CA PHE A 14 -8.78 -44.01 -48.82
C PHE A 14 -8.53 -44.57 -50.27
N PRO A 15 -7.48 -44.17 -51.04
CA PRO A 15 -6.71 -42.90 -51.09
C PRO A 15 -6.60 -42.25 -52.51
N ARG A 16 -6.03 -41.02 -52.54
CA ARG A 16 -5.23 -40.35 -53.62
C ARG A 16 -5.19 -40.92 -55.06
N ALA A 17 -5.43 -40.07 -56.08
CA ALA A 17 -4.57 -39.97 -57.29
C ALA A 17 -4.85 -38.72 -58.19
N CYS A 18 -3.88 -38.37 -59.02
CA CYS A 18 -3.69 -37.16 -59.84
C CYS A 18 -4.59 -36.95 -61.08
N ASN A 19 -4.88 -35.67 -61.41
CA ASN A 19 -4.50 -34.98 -62.68
C ASN A 19 -4.77 -33.47 -62.50
N GLU A 20 -3.94 -32.49 -62.89
CA GLU A 20 -3.06 -32.21 -64.05
C GLU A 20 -3.75 -31.46 -65.22
N ARG A 21 -3.09 -30.38 -65.69
CA ARG A 21 -3.36 -29.48 -66.85
C ARG A 21 -4.43 -28.39 -66.60
N ALA A 22 -4.18 -27.07 -66.67
CA ALA A 22 -3.16 -26.18 -67.27
C ALA A 22 -3.49 -25.62 -68.67
N HIS A 23 -3.34 -24.29 -68.79
CA HIS A 23 -3.14 -23.57 -70.05
C HIS A 23 -2.03 -22.51 -69.88
N ARG A 24 -1.20 -22.31 -70.90
CA ARG A 24 -0.16 -21.27 -70.96
C ARG A 24 -0.55 -20.18 -71.95
N GLY A 25 -0.41 -18.91 -71.56
CA GLY A 25 -0.08 -17.79 -72.44
C GLY A 25 1.41 -17.46 -72.34
N ARG A 26 2.01 -16.80 -73.35
CA ARG A 26 3.47 -16.56 -73.42
C ARG A 26 3.79 -15.29 -74.22
N LEU A 27 5.06 -14.86 -74.14
CA LEU A 27 5.71 -13.75 -74.89
C LEU A 27 5.36 -12.35 -74.33
N SER A 28 6.23 -11.32 -74.33
CA SER A 28 7.68 -11.11 -74.57
C SER A 28 7.96 -9.60 -74.33
N ALA A 29 9.15 -9.04 -74.11
CA ALA A 29 10.51 -9.51 -73.79
C ALA A 29 11.38 -8.25 -73.42
N ALA A 30 12.71 -8.41 -73.35
CA ALA A 30 13.77 -7.39 -73.30
C ALA A 30 14.29 -6.90 -71.92
N TRP A 31 15.59 -6.58 -71.95
CA TRP A 31 16.57 -6.16 -70.93
C TRP A 31 17.26 -4.89 -71.50
N PRO A 32 18.09 -4.07 -70.78
CA PRO A 32 19.23 -4.57 -69.99
C PRO A 32 19.80 -3.72 -68.80
N LEU A 33 20.69 -4.40 -68.04
CA LEU A 33 21.89 -3.95 -67.31
C LEU A 33 21.94 -2.60 -66.55
N ALA A 34 22.34 -2.70 -65.27
CA ALA A 34 23.46 -1.93 -64.70
C ALA A 34 24.17 -2.77 -63.60
N LEU A 35 25.46 -2.49 -63.35
CA LEU A 35 26.30 -3.15 -62.32
C LEU A 35 26.66 -2.17 -61.20
N ALA A 36 26.80 -2.67 -59.96
CA ALA A 36 27.68 -2.11 -58.94
C ALA A 36 28.15 -3.23 -57.99
N LEU A 37 29.39 -3.13 -57.47
CA LEU A 37 30.01 -4.09 -56.55
C LEU A 37 30.38 -3.41 -55.22
N ILE A 38 30.35 -4.19 -54.14
CA ILE A 38 31.16 -4.15 -52.89
C ILE A 38 30.65 -5.35 -52.06
N GLY A 39 31.44 -6.12 -51.30
CA GLY A 39 32.89 -6.16 -51.09
C GLY A 39 33.18 -6.89 -49.76
N CYS A 40 33.94 -8.00 -49.76
CA CYS A 40 34.05 -8.89 -48.60
C CYS A 40 35.42 -8.85 -47.88
N THR A 41 35.40 -8.56 -46.57
CA THR A 41 36.35 -8.98 -45.51
C THR A 41 35.60 -8.84 -44.17
N GLY A 42 35.85 -9.61 -43.10
CA GLY A 42 36.87 -10.63 -42.87
C GLY A 42 37.69 -10.31 -41.61
N GLY A 43 37.36 -10.93 -40.47
CA GLY A 43 38.05 -10.73 -39.18
C GLY A 43 37.52 -11.66 -38.10
N GLU A 44 38.41 -12.18 -37.24
CA GLU A 44 38.10 -13.25 -36.28
C GLU A 44 38.29 -12.83 -34.81
N SER A 45 37.48 -13.46 -33.95
CA SER A 45 37.79 -13.90 -32.58
C SER A 45 38.35 -12.91 -31.55
N THR A 46 37.63 -12.77 -30.44
CA THR A 46 38.17 -13.24 -29.15
C THR A 46 37.04 -13.61 -28.19
N ARG A 47 37.21 -14.68 -27.41
CA ARG A 47 36.37 -15.01 -26.25
C ARG A 47 37.15 -14.67 -24.98
N VAL A 48 36.45 -14.19 -23.95
CA VAL A 48 36.95 -14.20 -22.57
C VAL A 48 35.88 -14.88 -21.71
N LEU A 49 36.31 -15.85 -20.90
CA LEU A 49 35.50 -16.49 -19.86
C LEU A 49 35.86 -15.85 -18.52
N VAL A 50 34.86 -15.66 -17.66
CA VAL A 50 35.06 -15.47 -16.22
C VAL A 50 34.07 -16.38 -15.52
N GLU A 51 34.58 -17.36 -14.77
CA GLU A 51 33.78 -18.24 -13.92
C GLU A 51 33.79 -17.68 -12.49
N VAL A 52 32.66 -17.81 -11.77
CA VAL A 52 32.57 -17.60 -10.31
C VAL A 52 31.78 -18.77 -9.74
N PRO A 53 32.37 -19.61 -8.85
CA PRO A 53 31.69 -20.79 -8.32
C PRO A 53 30.79 -20.48 -7.13
N VAL A 54 29.76 -21.32 -6.98
CA VAL A 54 28.78 -21.31 -5.86
C VAL A 54 29.39 -21.94 -4.60
N SER A 55 28.91 -21.52 -3.42
CA SER A 55 29.12 -22.23 -2.13
C SER A 55 27.77 -22.66 -1.54
N THR A 56 27.71 -23.82 -0.89
CA THR A 56 26.46 -24.42 -0.37
C THR A 56 26.65 -25.10 1.00
N GLY A 57 25.61 -25.01 1.84
CA GLY A 57 25.48 -25.74 3.12
C GLY A 57 25.99 -24.99 4.36
N GLY A 58 25.45 -25.25 5.56
CA GLY A 58 24.31 -26.12 5.87
C GLY A 58 24.02 -26.24 7.38
N THR A 59 22.79 -26.71 7.68
CA THR A 59 22.25 -27.23 8.97
C THR A 59 23.25 -27.48 10.13
N SER A 60 22.89 -27.21 11.39
CA SER A 60 22.03 -28.11 12.19
C SER A 60 21.81 -27.61 13.64
N SER A 61 21.15 -28.42 14.49
CA SER A 61 20.42 -28.01 15.71
C SER A 61 20.90 -28.62 17.04
N GLY A 62 20.73 -27.87 18.13
CA GLY A 62 20.13 -28.37 19.38
C GLY A 62 21.06 -28.74 20.57
N GLY A 63 20.56 -28.52 21.79
CA GLY A 63 21.16 -28.99 23.05
C GLY A 63 20.75 -28.18 24.29
N SER A 64 19.98 -28.75 25.21
CA SER A 64 19.57 -28.17 26.50
C SER A 64 20.41 -28.73 27.66
N ASN A 65 20.38 -28.10 28.85
CA ASN A 65 20.34 -28.75 30.19
C ASN A 65 20.33 -27.74 31.36
N ASP A 66 19.71 -28.11 32.48
CA ASP A 66 19.64 -27.35 33.75
C ASP A 66 20.87 -27.53 34.67
N ALA A 67 21.08 -26.61 35.64
CA ALA A 67 21.16 -26.94 37.10
C ALA A 67 21.54 -25.75 38.05
N THR A 68 20.55 -25.29 38.81
CA THR A 68 20.58 -24.81 40.23
C THR A 68 21.90 -24.45 40.97
N GLY A 69 21.93 -23.28 41.64
CA GLY A 69 22.78 -23.00 42.83
C GLY A 69 22.88 -21.51 43.22
N GLY A 70 22.92 -21.16 44.52
CA GLY A 70 23.06 -19.76 44.99
C GLY A 70 23.25 -19.64 46.53
N LEU A 71 23.47 -18.41 47.06
CA LEU A 71 23.36 -18.00 48.48
C LEU A 71 23.65 -16.47 48.68
N SER A 72 23.29 -15.90 49.86
CA SER A 72 23.42 -14.49 50.31
C SER A 72 24.88 -13.96 50.41
N GLY A 73 25.24 -12.67 50.55
CA GLY A 73 24.56 -11.35 50.75
C GLY A 73 25.66 -10.26 50.99
N THR A 74 25.51 -9.02 51.51
CA THR A 74 24.42 -8.17 52.06
C THR A 74 24.84 -6.67 52.13
N SER A 75 23.86 -5.75 52.34
CA SER A 75 23.94 -4.38 52.95
C SER A 75 24.61 -3.16 52.23
N THR A 76 23.91 -2.02 52.34
CA THR A 76 24.02 -0.66 51.73
C THR A 76 24.78 0.38 52.63
N PRO A 77 24.97 1.71 52.31
CA PRO A 77 24.13 2.65 51.49
C PRO A 77 24.83 3.63 50.47
N PRO A 78 24.04 4.33 49.60
CA PRO A 78 24.49 5.27 48.53
C PRO A 78 24.33 6.78 48.92
N PRO A 79 24.72 7.80 48.10
CA PRO A 79 24.18 8.21 46.77
C PRO A 79 25.28 8.62 45.75
N PRO A 80 25.01 9.16 44.52
CA PRO A 80 23.75 9.46 43.84
C PRO A 80 23.41 8.57 42.60
N GLN A 81 23.25 9.14 41.38
CA GLN A 81 22.55 8.54 40.23
C GLN A 81 23.14 8.93 38.85
N SER A 82 23.24 7.93 37.96
CA SER A 82 23.32 8.09 36.50
C SER A 82 22.63 6.92 35.78
N THR A 83 22.23 7.07 34.52
CA THR A 83 21.23 6.20 33.86
C THR A 83 21.79 4.89 33.29
N THR A 84 21.90 3.86 34.13
CA THR A 84 21.97 2.44 33.71
C THR A 84 20.56 1.81 33.60
N PRO A 85 20.39 0.70 32.85
CA PRO A 85 19.12 -0.05 32.84
C PRO A 85 18.80 -0.54 34.26
N GLY A 86 17.53 -0.38 34.67
CA GLY A 86 17.10 -0.64 36.03
C GLY A 86 17.25 -2.11 36.46
N PRO A 87 17.60 -2.38 37.73
CA PRO A 87 17.62 -3.74 38.26
C PRO A 87 16.19 -4.32 38.29
N VAL A 88 16.08 -5.65 38.14
CA VAL A 88 14.80 -6.35 38.32
C VAL A 88 14.33 -6.18 39.76
N ILE A 89 13.16 -5.56 39.94
CA ILE A 89 12.53 -5.38 41.25
C ILE A 89 11.86 -6.70 41.67
N THR A 90 12.05 -7.08 42.93
CA THR A 90 11.31 -8.18 43.57
C THR A 90 10.87 -7.74 44.98
N PRO A 91 9.66 -8.10 45.43
CA PRO A 91 9.16 -7.67 46.74
C PRO A 91 9.99 -8.27 47.89
N PRO A 92 10.29 -7.51 48.94
CA PRO A 92 11.01 -8.02 50.11
C PRO A 92 10.17 -9.07 50.87
N PRO A 93 10.76 -10.21 51.30
CA PRO A 93 10.04 -11.23 52.04
C PRO A 93 9.64 -10.75 53.45
N THR A 94 8.44 -11.14 53.89
CA THR A 94 7.87 -10.73 55.19
C THR A 94 8.55 -11.34 56.43
N THR A 95 9.53 -12.23 56.25
CA THR A 95 10.24 -12.93 57.34
C THR A 95 11.76 -12.86 57.18
N GLY A 96 12.40 -11.82 57.72
CA GLY A 96 13.86 -11.63 57.66
C GLY A 96 14.68 -12.47 58.65
N GLU A 97 15.94 -12.76 58.31
CA GLU A 97 16.93 -13.48 59.15
C GLU A 97 17.45 -12.64 60.33
N GLU A 98 18.32 -13.19 61.19
CA GLU A 98 18.86 -12.50 62.38
C GLU A 98 20.27 -11.96 62.19
N GLY A 99 20.50 -10.69 62.58
CA GLY A 99 21.84 -10.20 62.92
C GLY A 99 22.43 -9.07 62.07
N GLY A 100 21.68 -7.99 61.80
CA GLY A 100 22.20 -6.79 61.15
C GLY A 100 21.43 -5.52 61.50
N SER A 101 22.01 -4.34 61.25
CA SER A 101 21.28 -3.07 61.28
C SER A 101 20.34 -2.99 60.07
N CYS A 102 19.04 -3.05 60.32
CA CYS A 102 18.06 -3.09 59.24
C CYS A 102 17.73 -1.68 58.70
N GLU A 103 17.85 -1.53 57.39
CA GLU A 103 17.41 -0.37 56.61
C GLU A 103 16.01 -0.66 56.06
N LYS A 104 15.05 0.25 56.28
CA LYS A 104 13.66 0.04 55.85
C LYS A 104 13.51 0.24 54.35
N VAL A 105 12.73 -0.64 53.72
CA VAL A 105 12.38 -0.54 52.30
C VAL A 105 11.52 0.71 52.04
N SER A 106 11.72 1.35 50.88
CA SER A 106 10.88 2.43 50.38
C SER A 106 9.89 1.90 49.35
N CYS A 107 8.67 2.46 49.32
CA CYS A 107 7.65 2.15 48.32
C CYS A 107 8.01 2.60 46.90
N THR A 108 8.99 3.49 46.73
CA THR A 108 9.49 3.97 45.43
C THR A 108 10.99 3.67 45.31
N PRO A 109 11.39 2.41 45.07
CA PRO A 109 12.78 2.04 44.79
C PRO A 109 13.23 2.54 43.39
N PRO A 110 14.54 2.62 43.12
CA PRO A 110 15.03 2.82 41.76
C PRO A 110 14.56 1.69 40.83
N GLY A 111 13.92 2.05 39.72
CA GLY A 111 13.42 1.12 38.69
C GLY A 111 11.91 0.84 38.69
N GLY A 112 11.14 1.37 39.65
CA GLY A 112 9.69 1.12 39.73
C GLY A 112 9.06 1.51 41.07
N ARG A 113 7.90 0.92 41.38
CA ARG A 113 7.10 1.22 42.58
C ARG A 113 6.51 -0.05 43.18
N TYR A 114 6.46 -0.13 44.50
CA TYR A 114 5.71 -1.16 45.23
C TYR A 114 4.29 -0.68 45.57
N CYS A 115 3.39 -1.63 45.82
CA CYS A 115 1.98 -1.40 46.10
C CYS A 115 1.41 -2.45 47.06
N GLY A 116 0.30 -2.12 47.71
CA GLY A 116 -0.28 -2.94 48.77
C GLY A 116 0.67 -3.14 49.94
N ILE A 117 0.48 -4.25 50.68
CA ILE A 117 1.28 -4.56 51.86
C ILE A 117 2.49 -5.42 51.47
N ILE A 118 3.69 -4.86 51.59
CA ILE A 118 4.97 -5.56 51.44
C ILE A 118 5.68 -5.71 52.80
N GLY A 119 6.75 -6.50 52.86
CA GLY A 119 7.65 -6.48 54.03
C GLY A 119 8.42 -5.16 54.11
N ASP A 120 8.59 -4.60 55.31
CA ASP A 120 9.39 -3.37 55.48
C ASP A 120 10.92 -3.61 55.46
N GLY A 121 11.34 -4.84 55.18
CA GLY A 121 12.72 -5.36 55.29
C GLY A 121 13.09 -5.82 56.70
N CYS A 122 12.37 -5.38 57.74
CA CYS A 122 12.77 -5.41 59.15
C CYS A 122 11.81 -6.21 60.05
N ARG A 123 11.09 -7.18 59.48
CA ARG A 123 10.01 -7.98 60.13
C ARG A 123 8.76 -7.16 60.52
N GLY A 124 8.58 -5.97 59.93
CA GLY A 124 7.33 -5.25 59.90
C GLY A 124 6.66 -5.34 58.52
N GLU A 125 5.44 -4.81 58.45
CA GLU A 125 4.69 -4.62 57.20
C GLU A 125 4.73 -3.13 56.81
N LEU A 126 4.80 -2.87 55.52
CA LEU A 126 4.75 -1.54 54.91
C LEU A 126 3.64 -1.52 53.86
N ASP A 127 2.62 -0.71 54.10
CA ASP A 127 1.56 -0.43 53.13
C ASP A 127 2.02 0.68 52.18
N CYS A 128 2.16 0.34 50.90
CA CYS A 128 2.54 1.23 49.83
C CYS A 128 1.35 1.77 49.03
N GLY A 129 0.12 1.43 49.42
CA GLY A 129 -1.11 1.91 48.79
C GLY A 129 -1.30 1.41 47.36
N GLU A 130 -2.13 2.13 46.61
CA GLU A 130 -2.44 1.81 45.21
C GLU A 130 -1.42 2.42 44.24
N CYS A 131 -1.40 1.87 43.03
CA CYS A 131 -0.58 2.37 41.93
C CYS A 131 -1.21 3.64 41.32
N GLU A 132 -0.38 4.47 40.70
CA GLU A 132 -0.81 5.68 39.99
C GLU A 132 -0.96 5.40 38.49
N GLY A 133 -1.90 6.10 37.84
CA GLY A 133 -2.19 5.93 36.41
C GLY A 133 -3.05 4.69 36.13
N ASP A 134 -2.68 3.94 35.09
CA ASP A 134 -3.35 2.69 34.66
C ASP A 134 -2.62 1.42 35.13
N ALA A 135 -1.61 1.56 35.98
CA ALA A 135 -0.76 0.47 36.44
C ALA A 135 -1.51 -0.47 37.41
N THR A 136 -1.35 -1.77 37.22
CA THR A 136 -1.90 -2.83 38.09
C THR A 136 -0.93 -3.21 39.20
N CYS A 137 -1.45 -3.57 40.37
CA CYS A 137 -0.64 -4.09 41.46
C CYS A 137 -0.51 -5.62 41.34
N GLU A 138 0.67 -6.10 40.95
CA GLU A 138 0.96 -7.52 40.71
C GLU A 138 2.14 -7.95 41.60
N ASP A 139 1.89 -8.96 42.46
CA ASP A 139 2.82 -9.45 43.50
C ASP A 139 3.51 -8.34 44.34
N GLY A 140 2.80 -7.23 44.56
CA GLY A 140 3.28 -6.08 45.34
C GLY A 140 4.11 -5.06 44.57
N ILE A 141 4.21 -5.19 43.24
CA ILE A 141 4.86 -4.24 42.32
C ILE A 141 3.79 -3.58 41.43
N CYS A 142 3.95 -2.29 41.14
CA CYS A 142 3.16 -1.61 40.12
C CYS A 142 3.67 -1.95 38.73
N VAL A 143 2.89 -2.71 37.97
CA VAL A 143 3.15 -3.07 36.57
C VAL A 143 2.34 -2.14 35.67
N GLY A 144 2.99 -1.50 34.69
CA GLY A 144 2.40 -0.48 33.84
C GLY A 144 1.34 -1.02 32.87
N GLY A 145 0.22 -0.29 32.76
CA GLY A 145 -0.88 -0.59 31.84
C GLY A 145 -0.60 -0.20 30.39
N PRO A 146 -1.64 -0.13 29.53
CA PRO A 146 -1.53 0.21 28.11
C PRO A 146 -0.81 1.53 27.80
N SER A 147 -0.76 2.50 28.73
CA SER A 147 -0.04 3.75 28.56
C SER A 147 1.48 3.65 28.77
N CYS A 148 1.97 2.55 29.35
CA CYS A 148 3.39 2.40 29.68
C CYS A 148 4.21 1.89 28.48
N ILE A 149 5.05 2.77 27.94
CA ILE A 149 5.99 2.47 26.86
C ILE A 149 7.17 1.68 27.44
N ARG A 150 7.16 0.36 27.24
CA ARG A 150 8.24 -0.55 27.64
C ARG A 150 9.54 -0.24 26.89
N LEU A 151 10.68 -0.39 27.56
CA LEU A 151 11.98 -0.38 26.89
C LEU A 151 12.08 -1.53 25.87
N THR A 152 12.89 -1.30 24.85
CA THR A 152 13.32 -2.34 23.91
C THR A 152 14.78 -2.70 24.15
N CYS A 153 15.21 -3.86 23.67
CA CYS A 153 16.59 -4.33 23.85
C CYS A 153 17.64 -3.56 23.03
N THR A 154 17.23 -2.65 22.15
CA THR A 154 18.11 -1.87 21.26
C THR A 154 17.66 -0.41 21.19
N PRO A 155 17.83 0.36 22.29
CA PRO A 155 17.61 1.81 22.27
C PRO A 155 18.66 2.51 21.40
N GLU A 156 18.37 3.75 21.01
CA GLU A 156 19.35 4.57 20.31
C GLU A 156 20.60 4.80 21.20
N GLY A 157 21.78 4.44 20.68
CA GLY A 157 23.05 4.50 21.41
C GLY A 157 23.49 3.22 22.14
N GLY A 158 22.71 2.14 22.16
CA GLY A 158 23.13 0.91 22.85
C GLY A 158 22.35 -0.37 22.55
N ARG A 159 22.78 -1.47 23.18
CA ARG A 159 22.04 -2.75 23.20
C ARG A 159 22.12 -3.36 24.60
N TYR A 160 20.97 -3.80 25.12
CA TYR A 160 20.88 -4.54 26.37
C TYR A 160 21.10 -6.04 26.17
N CYS A 161 21.38 -6.75 27.26
CA CYS A 161 21.64 -8.19 27.29
C CYS A 161 21.30 -8.82 28.64
N GLY A 162 20.92 -10.09 28.62
CA GLY A 162 20.35 -10.78 29.78
C GLY A 162 19.02 -10.17 30.23
N LEU A 163 18.68 -10.37 31.51
CA LEU A 163 17.47 -9.84 32.13
C LEU A 163 17.69 -8.40 32.63
N VAL A 164 16.87 -7.46 32.16
CA VAL A 164 16.84 -6.06 32.58
C VAL A 164 15.40 -5.64 32.93
N GLY A 165 15.20 -4.57 33.69
CA GLY A 165 13.85 -4.02 33.90
C GLY A 165 13.25 -3.46 32.60
N ASP A 166 11.96 -3.69 32.35
CA ASP A 166 11.26 -3.19 31.15
C ASP A 166 10.83 -1.71 31.24
N GLY A 167 11.10 -1.05 32.37
CA GLY A 167 10.69 0.32 32.70
C GLY A 167 9.25 0.46 33.20
N CYS A 168 8.44 -0.59 33.07
CA CYS A 168 7.03 -0.68 33.42
C CYS A 168 6.79 -1.67 34.57
N GLY A 169 7.77 -1.87 35.46
CA GLY A 169 7.70 -2.82 36.57
C GLY A 169 7.88 -4.30 36.20
N GLY A 170 8.00 -4.63 34.91
CA GLY A 170 8.26 -5.96 34.39
C GLY A 170 9.75 -6.24 34.13
N THR A 171 10.02 -7.43 33.59
CA THR A 171 11.37 -7.88 33.19
C THR A 171 11.41 -8.15 31.68
N LEU A 172 12.47 -7.68 31.03
CA LEU A 172 12.77 -7.86 29.62
C LEU A 172 14.02 -8.75 29.47
N ASP A 173 13.92 -9.84 28.70
CA ASP A 173 15.06 -10.67 28.32
C ASP A 173 15.61 -10.22 26.96
N CYS A 174 16.85 -9.75 26.95
CA CYS A 174 17.55 -9.27 25.76
C CYS A 174 18.59 -10.25 25.21
N GLY A 175 18.71 -11.44 25.82
CA GLY A 175 19.58 -12.52 25.36
C GLY A 175 21.07 -12.16 25.38
N GLU A 176 21.85 -12.89 24.59
CA GLU A 176 23.30 -12.69 24.48
C GLU A 176 23.68 -11.53 23.54
N CYS A 177 24.91 -11.03 23.71
CA CYS A 177 25.48 -9.97 22.87
C CYS A 177 25.96 -10.50 21.51
N PRO A 178 25.98 -9.65 20.46
CA PRO A 178 26.59 -9.98 19.18
C PRO A 178 28.06 -10.42 19.30
N SER A 179 28.48 -11.30 18.40
CA SER A 179 29.85 -11.85 18.34
C SER A 179 30.92 -10.77 18.37
N GLY A 180 31.74 -10.77 19.43
CA GLY A 180 32.79 -9.76 19.66
C GLY A 180 32.48 -8.72 20.73
N GLN A 181 31.28 -8.75 21.33
CA GLN A 181 30.90 -7.97 22.50
C GLN A 181 30.71 -8.87 23.74
N THR A 182 30.82 -8.28 24.93
CA THR A 182 30.58 -8.95 26.22
C THR A 182 29.42 -8.27 26.95
N CYS A 183 28.56 -9.04 27.60
CA CYS A 183 27.51 -8.46 28.43
C CYS A 183 28.11 -7.96 29.75
N THR A 184 27.99 -6.67 30.05
CA THR A 184 28.53 -6.02 31.26
C THR A 184 27.47 -5.07 31.80
N GLY A 185 27.02 -5.29 33.05
CA GLY A 185 25.97 -4.45 33.66
C GLY A 185 24.63 -4.44 32.91
N GLY A 186 24.30 -5.50 32.17
CA GLY A 186 23.10 -5.56 31.33
C GLY A 186 23.23 -4.85 29.97
N VAL A 187 24.42 -4.35 29.62
CA VAL A 187 24.72 -3.67 28.34
C VAL A 187 25.79 -4.43 27.55
N CYS A 188 25.68 -4.47 26.22
CA CYS A 188 26.70 -5.07 25.35
C CYS A 188 27.87 -4.11 25.12
N THR A 189 29.06 -4.51 25.57
CA THR A 189 30.29 -3.70 25.56
C THR A 189 31.37 -4.33 24.67
N THR A 190 32.17 -3.49 24.00
CA THR A 190 33.28 -3.96 23.15
C THR A 190 34.55 -4.13 23.99
N PRO A 191 35.23 -5.29 23.96
CA PRO A 191 36.48 -5.51 24.69
C PRO A 191 37.56 -4.49 24.30
N GLY A 192 38.09 -3.78 25.29
CA GLY A 192 39.10 -2.72 25.09
C GLY A 192 38.54 -1.30 24.93
N CYS A 193 37.26 -1.07 25.27
CA CYS A 193 36.73 0.28 25.45
C CYS A 193 37.57 1.08 26.47
N VAL A 194 37.81 2.36 26.17
CA VAL A 194 38.58 3.29 27.02
C VAL A 194 37.60 4.31 27.58
N PRO A 195 37.41 4.38 28.91
CA PRO A 195 36.51 5.35 29.54
C PRO A 195 36.78 6.80 29.15
N LEU A 196 35.70 7.58 29.02
CA LEU A 196 35.76 9.03 28.90
C LEU A 196 36.39 9.67 30.14
N THR A 197 37.04 10.81 29.94
CA THR A 197 37.50 11.70 31.01
C THR A 197 36.52 12.85 31.21
N CYS A 198 36.63 13.55 32.34
CA CYS A 198 35.82 14.73 32.65
C CYS A 198 36.14 15.98 31.78
N GLU A 199 37.11 15.88 30.87
CA GLU A 199 37.53 16.93 29.95
C GLU A 199 36.88 16.71 28.57
N THR A 200 36.19 17.73 28.04
CA THR A 200 35.60 17.69 26.69
C THR A 200 36.18 18.76 25.77
N MET A 201 36.00 18.62 24.45
CA MET A 201 36.27 19.70 23.49
C MET A 201 35.21 20.80 23.55
N GLY A 202 35.05 21.45 24.71
CA GLY A 202 34.12 22.56 24.93
C GLY A 202 33.97 22.97 26.40
N GLY A 203 34.15 22.04 27.33
CA GLY A 203 34.00 22.31 28.76
C GLY A 203 34.42 21.14 29.67
N GLU A 204 34.06 21.28 30.93
CA GLU A 204 34.32 20.33 32.02
C GLU A 204 32.98 19.69 32.40
N PHE A 205 32.94 18.35 32.47
CA PHE A 205 31.79 17.63 33.01
C PHE A 205 31.72 17.79 34.53
N CYS A 206 30.55 17.57 35.13
CA CYS A 206 30.32 17.67 36.57
C CYS A 206 29.20 16.74 37.05
N GLY A 207 29.28 16.33 38.31
CA GLY A 207 28.48 15.23 38.84
C GLY A 207 28.80 13.90 38.14
N GLU A 208 27.86 12.95 38.22
CA GLU A 208 28.03 11.63 37.59
C GLU A 208 27.59 11.63 36.12
N VAL A 209 28.51 11.26 35.23
CA VAL A 209 28.23 11.05 33.80
C VAL A 209 28.56 9.62 33.39
N GLY A 210 27.97 9.14 32.28
CA GLY A 210 28.29 7.84 31.72
C GLY A 210 29.70 7.82 31.11
N ASP A 211 30.46 6.76 31.35
CA ASP A 211 31.86 6.67 30.94
C ASP A 211 32.08 6.29 29.45
N GLY A 212 30.99 6.04 28.71
CA GLY A 212 31.01 5.57 27.32
C GLY A 212 31.30 4.07 27.14
N CYS A 213 31.59 3.34 28.21
CA CYS A 213 31.97 1.93 28.24
C CYS A 213 31.02 1.04 29.07
N GLY A 214 29.98 1.61 29.70
CA GLY A 214 28.97 0.91 30.49
C GLY A 214 29.10 1.12 32.01
N GLY A 215 29.99 2.02 32.44
CA GLY A 215 30.12 2.49 33.82
C GLY A 215 29.76 3.97 33.97
N THR A 216 30.03 4.51 35.16
CA THR A 216 29.86 5.92 35.51
C THR A 216 31.19 6.52 35.96
N ILE A 217 31.35 7.82 35.75
CA ILE A 217 32.48 8.63 36.24
C ILE A 217 31.94 9.86 36.97
N ASP A 218 32.37 10.06 38.21
CA ASP A 218 32.12 11.28 38.98
C ASP A 218 33.17 12.34 38.59
N CYS A 219 32.67 13.47 38.09
CA CYS A 219 33.47 14.62 37.68
C CYS A 219 33.42 15.78 38.68
N GLY A 220 32.75 15.62 39.82
CA GLY A 220 32.77 16.57 40.93
C GLY A 220 32.01 17.87 40.69
N GLU A 221 32.33 18.90 41.48
CA GLU A 221 31.71 20.23 41.42
C GLU A 221 32.48 21.21 40.53
N CYS A 222 31.73 22.08 39.85
CA CYS A 222 32.31 23.11 38.98
C CYS A 222 33.11 24.17 39.75
N THR A 223 34.22 24.62 39.15
CA THR A 223 34.95 25.79 39.65
C THR A 223 34.08 27.06 39.53
N ALA A 224 33.71 27.64 40.68
CA ALA A 224 32.92 28.87 40.77
C ALA A 224 33.56 30.03 39.96
N PRO A 225 32.78 30.90 39.29
CA PRO A 225 31.34 31.11 39.46
C PRO A 225 30.43 30.14 38.70
N LYS A 226 30.98 29.20 37.92
CA LYS A 226 30.19 28.22 37.18
C LYS A 226 29.40 27.31 38.10
N THR A 227 28.22 26.88 37.65
CA THR A 227 27.43 25.82 38.29
C THR A 227 27.25 24.64 37.33
N CYS A 228 27.00 23.46 37.88
CA CYS A 228 26.70 22.28 37.07
C CYS A 228 25.33 22.46 36.42
N GLY A 229 25.25 22.35 35.10
CA GLY A 229 24.04 22.75 34.34
C GLY A 229 23.91 24.26 34.07
N GLY A 230 24.79 25.10 34.62
CA GLY A 230 24.64 26.56 34.61
C GLY A 230 24.62 27.23 33.23
N GLY A 231 25.09 26.54 32.19
CA GLY A 231 25.04 26.99 30.80
C GLY A 231 23.88 26.42 29.97
N GLY A 232 22.85 25.86 30.61
CA GLY A 232 21.70 25.24 29.93
C GLY A 232 21.93 23.79 29.43
N ILE A 233 23.12 23.22 29.66
CA ILE A 233 23.46 21.83 29.30
C ILE A 233 23.68 21.03 30.58
N PRO A 234 22.85 20.00 30.88
CA PRO A 234 23.01 19.14 32.06
C PRO A 234 24.42 18.53 32.19
N ASN A 235 24.89 18.38 33.42
CA ASN A 235 26.17 17.78 33.79
C ASN A 235 27.42 18.44 33.13
N VAL A 236 27.30 19.67 32.63
CA VAL A 236 28.43 20.49 32.11
C VAL A 236 28.55 21.80 32.90
N CYS A 237 29.79 22.22 33.17
CA CYS A 237 30.10 23.44 33.92
C CYS A 237 29.96 24.72 33.07
N GLY A 238 28.86 25.44 33.27
CA GLY A 238 28.54 26.70 32.59
C GLY A 238 28.21 27.87 33.53
N ASP A 239 28.02 29.06 32.97
CA ASP A 239 27.76 30.31 33.70
C ASP A 239 26.33 30.81 33.40
N SER A 240 25.52 30.97 34.44
CA SER A 240 24.11 31.37 34.31
C SER A 240 23.90 32.77 33.73
N THR A 241 24.94 33.61 33.69
CA THR A 241 24.90 34.92 33.01
C THR A 241 25.02 34.83 31.49
N SER A 242 25.29 33.63 30.95
CA SER A 242 25.32 33.34 29.50
C SER A 242 24.06 32.64 28.97
N CYS A 243 23.11 32.30 29.84
CA CYS A 243 21.84 31.68 29.48
C CYS A 243 20.75 32.77 29.36
N GLU A 244 20.17 32.93 28.17
CA GLU A 244 19.03 33.82 27.96
C GLU A 244 17.72 33.06 28.28
N PRO A 245 16.88 33.52 29.23
CA PRO A 245 15.67 32.81 29.62
C PRO A 245 14.67 32.65 28.46
N ILE A 246 13.99 31.50 28.39
CA ILE A 246 12.98 31.29 27.35
C ILE A 246 11.84 32.31 27.46
N SER A 247 11.36 32.73 26.29
CA SER A 247 10.20 33.62 26.14
C SER A 247 8.90 32.85 26.33
N CYS A 248 7.89 33.50 26.92
CA CYS A 248 6.53 32.96 27.04
C CYS A 248 5.80 32.78 25.70
N THR A 249 6.37 33.28 24.59
CA THR A 249 5.96 32.99 23.22
C THR A 249 7.07 32.29 22.46
N THR A 250 6.76 31.19 21.76
CA THR A 250 7.70 30.45 20.91
C THR A 250 7.85 31.12 19.54
N GLU A 251 8.94 30.82 18.82
CA GLU A 251 9.14 31.30 17.45
C GLU A 251 8.08 30.77 16.47
N SER A 252 7.44 29.63 16.79
CA SER A 252 6.29 29.07 16.08
C SER A 252 4.96 29.78 16.36
N GLY A 253 4.95 30.84 17.19
CA GLY A 253 3.76 31.62 17.53
C GLY A 253 2.89 31.02 18.64
N GLY A 254 3.30 29.90 19.24
CA GLY A 254 2.65 29.32 20.41
C GLY A 254 2.92 30.13 21.68
N ARG A 255 2.03 30.03 22.66
CA ARG A 255 2.14 30.75 23.94
C ARG A 255 2.04 29.80 25.13
N TYR A 256 2.97 29.94 26.08
CA TYR A 256 2.93 29.29 27.38
C TYR A 256 2.05 30.08 28.38
N CYS A 257 1.62 29.41 29.45
CA CYS A 257 0.80 29.95 30.52
C CYS A 257 1.15 29.33 31.88
N GLY A 258 0.82 30.05 32.96
CA GLY A 258 1.23 29.67 34.32
C GLY A 258 2.75 29.69 34.51
N GLU A 259 3.24 29.01 35.55
CA GLU A 259 4.67 28.91 35.86
C GLU A 259 5.34 27.76 35.07
N ILE A 260 6.37 28.10 34.29
CA ILE A 260 7.23 27.14 33.56
C ILE A 260 8.70 27.27 33.97
N GLY A 261 9.51 26.25 33.68
CA GLY A 261 10.97 26.34 33.77
C GLY A 261 11.53 27.28 32.70
N ASN A 262 12.41 28.21 33.08
CA ASN A 262 12.89 29.28 32.20
C ASN A 262 14.07 28.88 31.27
N GLY A 263 14.41 27.60 31.19
CA GLY A 263 15.59 27.07 30.47
C GLY A 263 16.94 27.25 31.18
N CYS A 264 17.02 28.16 32.16
CA CYS A 264 18.25 28.56 32.85
C CYS A 264 18.27 28.20 34.35
N GLY A 265 17.50 27.18 34.76
CA GLY A 265 17.42 26.70 36.14
C GLY A 265 16.55 27.55 37.09
N GLY A 266 15.77 28.51 36.57
CA GLY A 266 14.74 29.23 37.31
C GLY A 266 13.34 28.99 36.74
N THR A 267 12.33 29.70 37.26
CA THR A 267 10.97 29.71 36.70
C THR A 267 10.64 31.05 36.04
N ILE A 268 9.59 31.06 35.21
CA ILE A 268 8.97 32.24 34.62
C ILE A 268 7.44 32.05 34.63
N ASP A 269 6.70 33.06 35.08
CA ASP A 269 5.25 33.12 35.02
C ASP A 269 4.82 33.75 33.69
N CYS A 270 4.09 32.98 32.88
CA CYS A 270 3.58 33.39 31.59
C CYS A 270 2.11 33.85 31.62
N GLY A 271 1.47 33.85 32.80
CA GLY A 271 0.12 34.34 33.05
C GLY A 271 -1.00 33.48 32.45
N GLU A 272 -2.20 34.02 32.43
CA GLU A 272 -3.40 33.40 31.84
C GLU A 272 -3.39 33.49 30.29
N CYS A 273 -4.08 32.56 29.64
CA CYS A 273 -4.20 32.53 28.18
C CYS A 273 -5.03 33.71 27.64
N PRO A 274 -4.90 34.04 26.33
CA PRO A 274 -5.81 34.98 25.68
C PRO A 274 -7.26 34.48 25.77
N ASP A 275 -8.21 35.41 25.62
CA ASP A 275 -9.65 35.17 25.41
C ASP A 275 -10.40 34.29 26.45
N GLY A 276 -9.72 33.87 27.53
CA GLY A 276 -10.28 33.10 28.64
C GLY A 276 -10.02 31.58 28.58
N ASP A 277 -9.14 31.12 27.69
CA ASP A 277 -8.83 29.70 27.54
C ASP A 277 -8.21 29.06 28.79
N VAL A 278 -8.53 27.79 29.02
CA VAL A 278 -7.96 27.00 30.12
C VAL A 278 -6.52 26.65 29.79
N CYS A 279 -5.58 27.12 30.63
CA CYS A 279 -4.17 26.78 30.53
C CYS A 279 -3.98 25.25 30.59
N GLY A 280 -3.36 24.67 29.55
CA GLY A 280 -3.21 23.22 29.41
C GLY A 280 -4.50 22.44 29.10
N GLY A 281 -5.59 23.12 28.70
CA GLY A 281 -6.89 22.49 28.38
C GLY A 281 -6.86 21.50 27.20
N MET A 282 -5.74 21.40 26.49
CA MET A 282 -5.50 20.47 25.37
C MET A 282 -4.73 19.19 25.80
N GLY A 283 -4.54 18.97 27.10
CA GLY A 283 -3.76 17.84 27.65
C GLY A 283 -2.25 18.09 27.74
N ILE A 284 -1.72 19.14 27.10
CA ILE A 284 -0.32 19.58 27.20
C ILE A 284 -0.20 20.63 28.33
N PRO A 285 0.46 20.34 29.47
CA PRO A 285 0.55 21.28 30.59
C PRO A 285 1.20 22.61 30.21
N ASN A 286 0.72 23.70 30.80
CA ASN A 286 1.29 25.05 30.70
C ASN A 286 1.39 25.64 29.28
N VAL A 287 0.60 25.14 28.34
CA VAL A 287 0.47 25.66 26.96
C VAL A 287 -0.96 26.19 26.72
N CYS A 288 -1.08 27.32 26.04
CA CYS A 288 -2.35 27.86 25.55
C CYS A 288 -2.74 27.27 24.19
N PRO A 289 -4.05 27.19 23.86
CA PRO A 289 -4.49 26.97 22.48
C PRO A 289 -3.89 27.99 21.51
N THR A 290 -3.39 27.51 20.37
CA THR A 290 -2.60 28.32 19.42
C THR A 290 -3.41 28.62 18.16
N GLY A 291 -4.53 29.32 18.32
CA GLY A 291 -5.54 29.46 17.27
C GLY A 291 -6.42 28.20 17.14
N PRO A 292 -7.24 28.08 16.07
CA PRO A 292 -7.99 26.86 15.82
C PRO A 292 -7.02 25.69 15.56
N LEU A 293 -7.26 24.55 16.22
CA LEU A 293 -6.47 23.31 16.10
C LEU A 293 -6.68 22.56 14.77
N CYS A 294 -7.19 23.26 13.78
CA CYS A 294 -7.85 22.73 12.61
C CYS A 294 -7.95 23.84 11.55
N SER A 295 -8.11 23.42 10.30
CA SER A 295 -8.23 24.24 9.11
C SER A 295 -9.32 23.69 8.20
N GLY A 296 -9.90 24.53 7.34
CA GLY A 296 -10.97 24.08 6.44
C GLY A 296 -12.17 23.50 7.20
N ILE A 297 -12.62 22.31 6.79
CA ILE A 297 -13.79 21.60 7.35
C ILE A 297 -13.40 20.55 8.39
N GLU A 298 -12.11 20.31 8.64
CA GLU A 298 -11.69 19.41 9.75
C GLU A 298 -12.05 19.99 11.12
N CYS A 299 -12.30 21.30 11.20
CA CYS A 299 -12.90 21.96 12.37
C CYS A 299 -14.35 21.52 12.68
N ASP A 300 -15.10 21.00 11.70
CA ASP A 300 -16.51 20.60 11.87
C ASP A 300 -16.65 19.13 12.32
N VAL A 301 -15.53 18.44 12.63
CA VAL A 301 -15.50 17.08 13.19
C VAL A 301 -15.83 17.11 14.69
N GLU A 302 -17.10 16.87 15.03
CA GLU A 302 -17.58 16.95 16.41
C GLU A 302 -17.10 15.79 17.30
N ALA A 303 -16.62 16.10 18.50
CA ALA A 303 -16.21 15.13 19.52
C ALA A 303 -17.43 14.51 20.22
N CYS A 304 -17.74 13.25 19.91
CA CYS A 304 -19.01 12.65 20.29
C CYS A 304 -19.06 12.04 21.70
N PRO A 305 -20.25 12.06 22.36
CA PRO A 305 -20.43 11.47 23.69
C PRO A 305 -20.00 10.00 23.78
N ASN A 306 -19.36 9.64 24.89
CA ASN A 306 -18.87 8.28 25.20
C ASN A 306 -17.84 7.72 24.19
N GLY A 307 -17.16 8.56 23.41
CA GLY A 307 -16.17 8.12 22.42
C GLY A 307 -16.78 7.53 21.15
N GLY A 308 -18.02 7.89 20.82
CA GLY A 308 -18.60 7.59 19.51
C GLY A 308 -17.94 8.38 18.37
N THR A 309 -18.39 8.16 17.14
CA THR A 309 -17.91 8.87 15.94
C THR A 309 -19.07 9.32 15.05
N THR A 310 -18.96 10.51 14.45
CA THR A 310 -19.72 10.84 13.23
C THR A 310 -19.17 9.98 12.10
N SER A 311 -20.05 9.32 11.35
CA SER A 311 -19.64 8.39 10.27
C SER A 311 -20.52 8.47 9.04
N VAL A 312 -19.94 8.16 7.88
CA VAL A 312 -20.64 8.07 6.58
C VAL A 312 -20.35 6.71 5.97
N SER A 313 -21.38 6.02 5.49
CA SER A 313 -21.26 4.72 4.83
C SER A 313 -22.09 4.65 3.55
N GLY A 314 -21.78 3.68 2.70
CA GLY A 314 -22.48 3.49 1.42
C GLY A 314 -21.85 2.37 0.61
N VAL A 315 -22.24 2.27 -0.66
CA VAL A 315 -21.68 1.34 -1.65
C VAL A 315 -21.17 2.13 -2.85
N VAL A 316 -19.90 1.95 -3.24
CA VAL A 316 -19.35 2.54 -4.46
C VAL A 316 -19.75 1.71 -5.68
N TYR A 317 -20.13 2.40 -6.76
CA TYR A 317 -20.55 1.77 -8.01
C TYR A 317 -19.72 2.23 -9.23
N ASP A 318 -19.75 1.39 -10.26
CA ASP A 318 -19.39 1.75 -11.64
C ASP A 318 -20.18 2.99 -12.14
N PRO A 319 -19.78 3.64 -13.24
CA PRO A 319 -20.48 4.82 -13.74
C PRO A 319 -21.98 4.62 -14.02
N SER A 320 -22.46 3.41 -14.34
CA SER A 320 -23.89 3.15 -14.47
C SER A 320 -24.64 3.31 -13.14
N GLY A 321 -24.00 2.98 -12.02
CA GLY A 321 -24.61 2.94 -10.69
C GLY A 321 -25.19 1.57 -10.34
N THR A 322 -24.66 0.47 -10.89
CA THR A 322 -25.26 -0.88 -10.79
C THR A 322 -24.31 -2.00 -10.37
N ILE A 323 -23.01 -1.90 -10.70
CA ILE A 323 -21.98 -2.88 -10.34
C ILE A 323 -21.15 -2.31 -9.18
N PRO A 324 -21.17 -2.94 -7.99
CA PRO A 324 -20.40 -2.46 -6.84
C PRO A 324 -18.90 -2.71 -7.05
N LEU A 325 -18.06 -1.74 -6.70
CA LEU A 325 -16.61 -1.78 -6.95
C LEU A 325 -15.83 -2.15 -5.69
N TYR A 326 -15.06 -3.23 -5.76
CA TYR A 326 -14.03 -3.58 -4.76
C TYR A 326 -12.81 -2.67 -4.88
N ASN A 327 -12.13 -2.40 -3.78
CA ASN A 327 -10.86 -1.65 -3.73
C ASN A 327 -10.92 -0.23 -4.36
N ALA A 328 -12.06 0.45 -4.22
CA ALA A 328 -12.18 1.88 -4.46
C ALA A 328 -11.79 2.66 -3.20
N ARG A 329 -10.97 3.69 -3.36
CA ARG A 329 -10.64 4.66 -2.30
C ARG A 329 -11.79 5.64 -2.14
N VAL A 330 -12.22 5.87 -0.91
CA VAL A 330 -13.26 6.83 -0.55
C VAL A 330 -12.72 7.73 0.56
N TYR A 331 -12.89 9.05 0.45
CA TYR A 331 -12.36 9.99 1.44
C TYR A 331 -13.11 11.33 1.49
N VAL A 332 -12.94 12.06 2.59
CA VAL A 332 -13.33 13.48 2.70
C VAL A 332 -12.07 14.34 2.60
N PRO A 333 -11.89 15.15 1.55
CA PRO A 333 -10.77 16.09 1.45
C PRO A 333 -11.00 17.30 2.37
N ASN A 334 -9.93 17.85 2.94
CA ASN A 334 -9.97 19.15 3.62
C ASN A 334 -9.66 20.32 2.65
N GLY A 335 -8.95 20.06 1.56
CA GLY A 335 -8.50 21.04 0.57
C GLY A 335 -8.92 20.74 -0.88
N PRO A 336 -8.65 21.67 -1.81
CA PRO A 336 -8.91 21.46 -3.24
C PRO A 336 -8.12 20.28 -3.81
N LEU A 337 -8.71 19.54 -4.74
CA LEU A 337 -8.05 18.40 -5.39
C LEU A 337 -7.09 18.85 -6.51
N ASP A 338 -5.86 18.33 -6.46
CA ASP A 338 -4.86 18.43 -7.51
C ASP A 338 -5.40 17.84 -8.84
N PRO A 339 -5.06 18.41 -10.00
CA PRO A 339 -5.35 17.80 -11.30
C PRO A 339 -4.81 16.37 -11.41
N ILE A 340 -5.54 15.51 -12.13
CA ILE A 340 -5.00 14.24 -12.63
C ILE A 340 -4.46 14.50 -14.03
N GLU A 341 -3.17 14.22 -14.24
CA GLU A 341 -2.52 14.33 -15.54
C GLU A 341 -2.89 13.16 -16.47
N ASP A 342 -3.12 13.44 -17.75
CA ASP A 342 -3.40 12.43 -18.79
C ASP A 342 -2.13 11.64 -19.14
N GLY A 343 -2.26 10.31 -19.27
CA GLY A 343 -1.28 9.45 -19.92
C GLY A 343 -0.49 8.51 -19.02
N ALA A 344 0.40 7.73 -19.62
CA ALA A 344 1.21 6.74 -18.92
C ALA A 344 2.07 7.38 -17.81
N SER A 345 1.77 7.04 -16.56
CA SER A 345 2.39 7.59 -15.36
C SER A 345 2.58 6.51 -14.29
N CYS A 346 3.61 6.65 -13.46
CA CYS A 346 3.87 5.72 -12.35
C CYS A 346 2.92 5.98 -11.16
N ASP A 347 1.69 5.46 -11.24
CA ASP A 347 0.71 5.48 -10.15
C ASP A 347 0.91 4.25 -9.24
N ARG A 348 1.33 4.49 -7.98
CA ARG A 348 1.68 3.50 -6.95
C ARG A 348 0.82 3.69 -5.69
N CYS A 349 0.46 2.60 -5.00
CA CYS A 349 -0.54 2.69 -3.94
C CYS A 349 -0.11 3.43 -2.67
N ASN A 350 1.19 3.65 -2.46
CA ASN A 350 1.76 4.32 -1.27
C ASN A 350 1.87 5.85 -1.37
N VAL A 351 1.22 6.49 -2.35
CA VAL A 351 1.17 7.96 -2.46
C VAL A 351 0.09 8.57 -1.56
N THR A 352 0.37 9.76 -1.02
CA THR A 352 -0.61 10.61 -0.33
C THR A 352 -1.79 10.89 -1.24
N LEU A 353 -3.02 10.86 -0.69
CA LEU A 353 -4.21 11.26 -1.44
C LEU A 353 -4.32 12.79 -1.52
N SER A 354 -4.85 13.25 -2.65
CA SER A 354 -4.98 14.66 -2.99
C SER A 354 -6.03 15.38 -2.15
N GLY A 355 -5.81 16.67 -1.87
CA GLY A 355 -6.71 17.50 -1.08
C GLY A 355 -6.72 17.19 0.42
N ASP A 356 -5.62 16.66 0.96
CA ASP A 356 -5.35 16.43 2.38
C ASP A 356 -6.54 15.78 3.13
N PRO A 357 -6.73 14.46 3.01
CA PRO A 357 -7.94 13.80 3.48
C PRO A 357 -8.04 13.74 5.01
N ILE A 358 -9.19 14.16 5.54
CA ILE A 358 -9.53 14.09 6.97
C ILE A 358 -9.73 12.63 7.40
N THR A 359 -10.33 11.82 6.52
CA THR A 359 -10.67 10.43 6.78
C THR A 359 -10.77 9.65 5.47
N THR A 360 -10.35 8.39 5.49
CA THR A 360 -10.17 7.53 4.31
C THR A 360 -10.70 6.11 4.55
N ALA A 361 -11.22 5.47 3.50
CA ALA A 361 -11.63 4.07 3.51
C ALA A 361 -11.33 3.40 2.16
N LEU A 362 -11.27 2.06 2.17
CA LEU A 362 -11.41 1.21 0.99
C LEU A 362 -12.76 0.51 0.98
N THR A 363 -13.21 0.11 -0.21
CA THR A 363 -14.42 -0.69 -0.37
C THR A 363 -14.18 -2.19 -0.30
N ASP A 364 -15.08 -2.89 0.41
CA ASP A 364 -15.08 -4.35 0.53
C ASP A 364 -15.53 -5.07 -0.77
N THR A 365 -15.61 -6.39 -0.75
CA THR A 365 -16.07 -7.20 -1.90
C THR A 365 -17.57 -7.05 -2.22
N ASN A 366 -18.33 -6.31 -1.41
CA ASN A 366 -19.70 -5.84 -1.68
C ASN A 366 -19.73 -4.39 -2.20
N GLY A 367 -18.57 -3.76 -2.38
CA GLY A 367 -18.40 -2.33 -2.70
C GLY A 367 -18.67 -1.38 -1.54
N ARG A 368 -18.81 -1.88 -0.30
CA ARG A 368 -19.17 -1.08 0.87
C ARG A 368 -17.98 -0.37 1.47
N PHE A 369 -18.16 0.89 1.85
CA PHE A 369 -17.22 1.66 2.66
C PHE A 369 -17.90 2.18 3.93
N ARG A 370 -17.09 2.52 4.94
CA ARG A 370 -17.50 3.36 6.07
C ARG A 370 -16.33 4.25 6.50
N LEU A 371 -16.58 5.56 6.55
CA LEU A 371 -15.68 6.59 7.05
C LEU A 371 -16.07 6.94 8.48
N GLU A 372 -15.08 7.20 9.34
CA GLU A 372 -15.27 7.69 10.72
C GLU A 372 -14.51 9.01 10.90
N GLY A 373 -14.93 9.84 11.87
CA GLY A 373 -14.36 11.18 12.05
C GLY A 373 -14.76 12.14 10.93
N VAL A 374 -15.96 11.95 10.35
CA VAL A 374 -16.46 12.78 9.24
C VAL A 374 -16.95 14.14 9.76
N PRO A 375 -16.63 15.26 9.10
CA PRO A 375 -17.21 16.58 9.38
C PRO A 375 -18.74 16.57 9.42
N THR A 376 -19.32 17.35 10.33
CA THR A 376 -20.77 17.46 10.52
C THR A 376 -21.37 18.60 9.69
N GLY A 377 -22.68 18.58 9.47
CA GLY A 377 -23.40 19.70 8.85
C GLY A 377 -23.66 19.53 7.36
N GLN A 378 -23.70 20.64 6.62
CA GLN A 378 -24.21 20.71 5.25
C GLN A 378 -23.09 20.76 4.21
N ASN A 379 -23.31 20.14 3.05
CA ASN A 379 -22.41 20.19 1.88
C ASN A 379 -21.00 19.60 2.09
N VAL A 380 -20.88 18.52 2.88
CA VAL A 380 -19.59 17.84 3.11
C VAL A 380 -19.10 17.19 1.80
N PRO A 381 -17.86 17.45 1.33
CA PRO A 381 -17.33 16.84 0.12
C PRO A 381 -17.02 15.35 0.34
N LEU A 382 -17.16 14.55 -0.71
CA LEU A 382 -16.80 13.12 -0.73
C LEU A 382 -16.13 12.81 -2.06
N VAL A 383 -14.95 12.21 -2.01
CA VAL A 383 -14.19 11.80 -3.19
C VAL A 383 -14.13 10.29 -3.27
N ILE A 384 -14.31 9.77 -4.48
CA ILE A 384 -14.30 8.35 -4.82
C ILE A 384 -13.30 8.14 -5.95
N GLN A 385 -12.34 7.25 -5.75
CA GLN A 385 -11.18 7.11 -6.64
C GLN A 385 -10.75 5.65 -6.85
N VAL A 386 -10.52 5.28 -8.12
CA VAL A 386 -9.88 4.01 -8.54
C VAL A 386 -8.75 4.37 -9.50
N GLY A 387 -7.54 4.55 -8.96
CA GLY A 387 -6.41 5.13 -9.71
C GLY A 387 -6.77 6.48 -10.33
N LYS A 388 -6.84 6.55 -11.66
CA LYS A 388 -7.25 7.75 -12.41
C LYS A 388 -8.75 7.92 -12.66
N TRP A 389 -9.61 6.97 -12.28
CA TRP A 389 -11.03 7.26 -12.14
C TRP A 389 -11.22 8.07 -10.86
N ARG A 390 -11.67 9.34 -10.91
CA ARG A 390 -11.92 10.15 -9.71
C ARG A 390 -13.17 11.00 -9.86
N ARG A 391 -14.07 10.94 -8.88
CA ARG A 391 -15.25 11.81 -8.80
C ARG A 391 -15.39 12.39 -7.41
N GLU A 392 -15.66 13.69 -7.38
CA GLU A 392 -16.02 14.44 -6.17
C GLU A 392 -17.53 14.68 -6.19
N VAL A 393 -18.19 14.54 -5.03
CA VAL A 393 -19.60 14.88 -4.83
C VAL A 393 -19.78 15.66 -3.54
N THR A 394 -20.93 16.32 -3.41
CA THR A 394 -21.34 17.02 -2.21
C THR A 394 -22.42 16.22 -1.48
N ILE A 395 -22.14 15.74 -0.27
CA ILE A 395 -23.13 15.14 0.63
C ILE A 395 -24.03 16.27 1.15
N PRO A 396 -25.37 16.24 0.94
CA PRO A 396 -26.23 17.36 1.33
C PRO A 396 -26.20 17.66 2.84
N ASN A 397 -26.18 16.62 3.68
CA ASN A 397 -26.09 16.75 5.13
C ASN A 397 -25.46 15.50 5.77
N VAL A 398 -24.45 15.67 6.62
CA VAL A 398 -23.96 14.67 7.57
C VAL A 398 -24.51 15.00 8.97
N ALA A 399 -25.18 14.03 9.59
CA ALA A 399 -25.74 14.20 10.93
C ALA A 399 -24.67 13.92 12.01
N SER A 400 -24.59 14.81 13.01
CA SER A 400 -23.66 14.67 14.14
C SER A 400 -23.85 13.35 14.89
N CYS A 401 -22.74 12.74 15.31
CA CYS A 401 -22.63 11.60 16.22
C CYS A 401 -23.52 10.41 15.88
N THR A 402 -23.77 10.22 14.58
CA THR A 402 -24.59 9.17 14.01
C THR A 402 -23.99 8.69 12.68
N GLU A 403 -24.52 7.59 12.14
CA GLU A 403 -24.15 7.08 10.82
C GLU A 403 -25.07 7.69 9.74
N THR A 404 -24.47 8.38 8.77
CA THR A 404 -25.16 8.91 7.59
C THR A 404 -24.98 7.94 6.41
N VAL A 405 -26.01 7.14 6.11
CA VAL A 405 -25.97 6.12 5.04
C VAL A 405 -26.34 6.73 3.68
N LEU A 406 -25.41 6.70 2.73
CA LEU A 406 -25.60 7.18 1.36
C LEU A 406 -26.26 6.10 0.49
N ALA A 407 -27.59 6.21 0.35
CA ALA A 407 -28.42 5.24 -0.36
C ALA A 407 -28.71 5.57 -1.84
N ASP A 408 -28.32 6.76 -2.33
CA ASP A 408 -28.43 7.13 -3.76
C ASP A 408 -27.12 6.81 -4.49
N PRO A 409 -27.10 5.87 -5.46
CA PRO A 409 -25.91 5.58 -6.26
C PRO A 409 -25.35 6.80 -7.00
N ASN A 410 -26.12 7.87 -7.25
CA ASN A 410 -25.58 9.08 -7.86
C ASN A 410 -24.63 9.87 -6.93
N LEU A 411 -24.67 9.66 -5.62
CA LEU A 411 -23.65 10.15 -4.69
C LEU A 411 -22.41 9.24 -4.67
N THR A 412 -22.56 7.94 -4.91
CA THR A 412 -21.48 6.96 -4.68
C THR A 412 -20.89 6.28 -5.93
N ARG A 413 -21.36 6.61 -7.13
CA ARG A 413 -20.83 6.08 -8.40
C ARG A 413 -19.65 6.89 -8.95
N LEU A 414 -18.82 6.22 -9.74
CA LEU A 414 -17.80 6.82 -10.62
C LEU A 414 -18.41 7.72 -11.73
N PRO A 415 -17.61 8.57 -12.40
CA PRO A 415 -18.13 9.53 -13.38
C PRO A 415 -18.48 8.87 -14.73
N ARG A 416 -19.62 9.27 -15.32
CA ARG A 416 -20.10 8.83 -16.64
C ARG A 416 -19.49 9.62 -17.79
N ASN A 417 -19.10 10.86 -17.52
CA ASN A 417 -18.49 11.80 -18.45
C ASN A 417 -17.51 12.74 -17.73
N LYS A 418 -16.71 13.48 -18.49
CA LYS A 418 -15.65 14.40 -18.01
C LYS A 418 -16.16 15.66 -17.30
N SER A 419 -17.47 15.90 -17.21
CA SER A 419 -18.05 16.98 -16.39
C SER A 419 -18.53 16.51 -15.01
N GLU A 420 -18.64 15.20 -14.80
CA GLU A 420 -18.90 14.59 -13.48
C GLU A 420 -17.62 14.26 -12.70
N GLY A 421 -16.45 14.26 -13.34
CA GLY A 421 -15.17 13.89 -12.74
C GLY A 421 -14.14 13.44 -13.78
N HIS A 422 -13.02 12.90 -13.32
CA HIS A 422 -11.97 12.36 -14.18
C HIS A 422 -12.24 10.89 -14.52
N ILE A 423 -12.23 10.60 -15.82
CA ILE A 423 -12.21 9.25 -16.41
C ILE A 423 -10.81 9.08 -17.02
N PRO A 424 -10.11 7.94 -16.85
CA PRO A 424 -8.82 7.73 -17.52
C PRO A 424 -8.94 7.86 -19.03
N ARG A 425 -7.91 8.36 -19.72
CA ARG A 425 -7.92 8.44 -21.18
C ARG A 425 -7.61 7.08 -21.78
N ILE A 426 -8.61 6.45 -22.40
CA ILE A 426 -8.55 5.10 -22.94
C ILE A 426 -8.36 5.17 -24.46
N ALA A 427 -7.35 4.46 -25.00
CA ALA A 427 -7.35 4.07 -26.41
C ALA A 427 -7.91 2.65 -26.53
N PHE A 428 -8.85 2.46 -27.45
CA PHE A 428 -9.56 1.19 -27.61
C PHE A 428 -9.42 0.67 -29.04
N THR A 429 -8.87 -0.53 -29.24
CA THR A 429 -8.79 -1.16 -30.57
C THR A 429 -9.87 -2.23 -30.72
N THR A 430 -10.80 -2.02 -31.65
CA THR A 430 -11.97 -2.89 -31.87
C THR A 430 -11.61 -4.20 -32.57
N GLY A 431 -12.26 -5.29 -32.17
CA GLY A 431 -11.93 -6.65 -32.60
C GLY A 431 -13.10 -7.35 -33.28
N SER A 432 -12.81 -8.20 -34.27
CA SER A 432 -13.87 -8.85 -35.05
C SER A 432 -14.51 -10.10 -34.44
N GLN A 433 -14.04 -10.56 -33.28
CA GLN A 433 -14.60 -11.71 -32.56
C GLN A 433 -15.06 -11.36 -31.13
N ASP A 434 -14.88 -10.12 -30.68
CA ASP A 434 -15.42 -9.67 -29.40
C ASP A 434 -15.68 -8.15 -29.41
N ALA A 435 -16.90 -7.75 -29.07
CA ALA A 435 -17.35 -6.35 -29.06
C ALA A 435 -17.10 -5.70 -27.68
N LEU A 436 -15.86 -5.80 -27.19
CA LEU A 436 -15.46 -5.36 -25.86
C LEU A 436 -15.65 -3.84 -25.65
N GLU A 437 -15.74 -3.04 -26.71
CA GLU A 437 -16.11 -1.62 -26.65
C GLU A 437 -17.47 -1.40 -25.99
N CYS A 438 -18.39 -2.36 -26.14
CA CYS A 438 -19.71 -2.33 -25.51
C CYS A 438 -19.66 -2.55 -23.99
N LEU A 439 -18.54 -3.07 -23.43
CA LEU A 439 -18.35 -3.16 -21.98
C LEU A 439 -18.28 -1.78 -21.34
N LEU A 440 -17.47 -0.88 -21.91
CA LEU A 440 -17.32 0.50 -21.42
C LEU A 440 -18.66 1.26 -21.47
N ARG A 441 -19.43 1.06 -22.54
CA ARG A 441 -20.78 1.63 -22.66
C ARG A 441 -21.76 1.05 -21.62
N LYS A 442 -21.69 -0.27 -21.37
CA LYS A 442 -22.56 -0.95 -20.39
C LYS A 442 -22.25 -0.61 -18.92
N ILE A 443 -21.00 -0.30 -18.58
CA ILE A 443 -20.67 0.29 -17.27
C ILE A 443 -21.01 1.79 -17.18
N GLY A 444 -21.75 2.34 -18.16
CA GLY A 444 -22.37 3.66 -18.06
C GLY A 444 -21.54 4.85 -18.54
N ILE A 445 -20.44 4.63 -19.26
CA ILE A 445 -19.75 5.73 -19.96
C ILE A 445 -20.71 6.32 -21.01
N ALA A 446 -20.85 7.64 -21.02
CA ALA A 446 -21.75 8.36 -21.91
C ALA A 446 -21.28 8.25 -23.37
N ASP A 447 -22.23 8.22 -24.32
CA ASP A 447 -21.91 8.05 -25.75
C ASP A 447 -21.04 9.20 -26.28
N GLU A 448 -21.15 10.40 -25.70
CA GLU A 448 -20.36 11.59 -26.03
C GLU A 448 -18.88 11.49 -25.62
N GLU A 449 -18.49 10.52 -24.79
CA GLU A 449 -17.08 10.27 -24.44
C GLU A 449 -16.37 9.32 -25.39
N PHE A 450 -17.09 8.68 -26.31
CA PHE A 450 -16.51 7.86 -27.36
C PHE A 450 -16.26 8.72 -28.60
N THR A 451 -15.00 8.97 -28.94
CA THR A 451 -14.62 9.79 -30.10
C THR A 451 -13.59 9.09 -30.99
N THR A 452 -13.32 9.67 -32.17
CA THR A 452 -12.09 9.38 -32.93
C THR A 452 -10.88 9.94 -32.17
N ASP A 453 -9.66 9.59 -32.62
CA ASP A 453 -8.42 10.08 -32.01
C ASP A 453 -8.08 11.55 -32.31
N ALA A 454 -8.95 12.23 -33.05
CA ALA A 454 -8.97 13.69 -33.22
C ALA A 454 -9.92 14.42 -32.25
N GLY A 455 -10.78 13.68 -31.52
CA GLY A 455 -11.73 14.23 -30.56
C GLY A 455 -11.14 14.52 -29.18
N ASP A 456 -12.00 14.97 -28.27
CA ASP A 456 -11.67 15.29 -26.87
C ASP A 456 -12.40 14.38 -25.85
N GLY A 457 -13.01 13.28 -26.31
CA GLY A 457 -13.63 12.28 -25.46
C GLY A 457 -12.62 11.47 -24.65
N ARG A 458 -13.07 10.83 -23.58
CA ARG A 458 -12.20 10.00 -22.73
C ARG A 458 -11.95 8.59 -23.26
N VAL A 459 -12.70 8.12 -24.27
CA VAL A 459 -12.49 6.85 -24.97
C VAL A 459 -12.28 7.07 -26.46
N HIS A 460 -11.06 6.90 -26.94
CA HIS A 460 -10.70 7.02 -28.36
C HIS A 460 -10.79 5.66 -29.07
N LEU A 461 -11.67 5.53 -30.07
CA LEU A 461 -11.86 4.29 -30.82
C LEU A 461 -10.92 4.18 -32.04
N TYR A 462 -10.31 3.00 -32.19
CA TYR A 462 -9.44 2.60 -33.30
C TYR A 462 -9.92 1.30 -33.93
N ALA A 463 -9.85 1.17 -35.25
CA ALA A 463 -10.10 -0.08 -35.95
C ALA A 463 -8.89 -1.03 -35.82
N GLY A 464 -9.07 -2.22 -35.25
CA GLY A 464 -8.04 -3.27 -35.20
C GLY A 464 -7.92 -4.09 -36.50
N GLY A 465 -7.01 -5.07 -36.50
CA GLY A 465 -6.84 -6.06 -37.57
C GLY A 465 -5.72 -5.76 -38.57
N ASN A 466 -5.92 -6.17 -39.83
CA ASN A 466 -4.98 -6.06 -40.93
C ASN A 466 -5.57 -5.23 -42.09
N PRO A 467 -5.09 -3.99 -42.31
CA PRO A 467 -5.67 -3.06 -43.28
C PRO A 467 -5.25 -3.36 -44.73
N GLN A 468 -4.24 -4.22 -44.92
CA GLN A 468 -3.82 -4.68 -46.25
C GLN A 468 -4.64 -5.88 -46.75
N GLN A 469 -5.38 -6.59 -45.89
CA GLN A 469 -6.19 -7.77 -46.23
C GLN A 469 -7.67 -7.42 -46.47
N GLN A 470 -7.94 -6.64 -47.52
CA GLN A 470 -9.30 -6.33 -47.96
C GLN A 470 -9.97 -7.53 -48.66
N GLY A 471 -11.29 -7.72 -48.46
CA GLY A 471 -12.14 -8.53 -49.35
C GLY A 471 -12.30 -10.03 -49.04
N GLY A 472 -12.01 -10.49 -47.82
CA GLY A 472 -12.43 -11.84 -47.38
C GLY A 472 -13.93 -11.91 -47.00
N PRO A 473 -14.51 -13.11 -46.75
CA PRO A 473 -15.88 -13.24 -46.20
C PRO A 473 -16.01 -12.69 -44.76
N GLN A 474 -14.89 -12.24 -44.17
CA GLN A 474 -14.74 -11.61 -42.87
C GLN A 474 -14.11 -10.21 -42.97
N GLY A 475 -13.92 -9.70 -44.20
CA GLY A 475 -13.21 -8.44 -44.46
C GLY A 475 -14.15 -7.24 -44.56
N GLY A 476 -13.97 -6.26 -43.68
CA GLY A 476 -14.62 -4.94 -43.79
C GLY A 476 -13.85 -3.98 -44.72
N PRO A 477 -14.26 -2.71 -44.81
CA PRO A 477 -13.53 -1.69 -45.58
C PRO A 477 -12.09 -1.46 -45.06
N PHE A 478 -11.85 -1.73 -43.77
CA PHE A 478 -10.53 -1.66 -43.12
C PHE A 478 -9.84 -3.04 -43.02
N GLY A 479 -10.25 -4.01 -43.84
CA GLY A 479 -9.58 -5.29 -43.99
C GLY A 479 -10.07 -6.39 -43.03
N ALA A 480 -9.20 -7.36 -42.77
CA ALA A 480 -9.52 -8.55 -41.99
C ALA A 480 -9.26 -8.31 -40.50
N GLY A 481 -10.18 -8.71 -39.63
CA GLY A 481 -10.00 -8.68 -38.17
C GLY A 481 -10.55 -7.45 -37.44
N ALA A 482 -10.99 -6.42 -38.17
CA ALA A 482 -11.60 -5.21 -37.59
C ALA A 482 -12.98 -5.47 -36.97
N GLY A 483 -13.25 -4.85 -35.81
CA GLY A 483 -14.56 -4.82 -35.13
C GLY A 483 -15.47 -3.72 -35.67
N ALA A 484 -16.01 -2.86 -34.80
CA ALA A 484 -16.58 -1.58 -35.22
C ALA A 484 -15.49 -0.70 -35.87
N VAL A 485 -15.81 0.04 -36.94
CA VAL A 485 -14.82 0.82 -37.71
C VAL A 485 -15.19 2.28 -37.96
N GLU A 486 -16.38 2.67 -37.52
CA GLU A 486 -16.97 3.99 -37.72
C GLU A 486 -18.05 4.19 -36.65
N PHE A 487 -18.34 5.46 -36.33
CA PHE A 487 -19.53 5.83 -35.57
C PHE A 487 -20.78 5.69 -36.42
N THR A 488 -21.93 5.50 -35.79
CA THR A 488 -23.22 5.66 -36.49
C THR A 488 -23.42 7.13 -36.89
N GLU A 489 -24.29 7.38 -37.88
CA GLU A 489 -24.71 8.74 -38.27
C GLU A 489 -25.24 9.56 -37.07
N GLN A 490 -25.83 8.89 -36.07
CA GLN A 490 -26.29 9.53 -34.82
C GLN A 490 -25.15 10.05 -33.94
N LEU A 491 -23.96 9.43 -34.01
CA LEU A 491 -22.72 9.89 -33.37
C LEU A 491 -21.74 10.50 -34.41
N GLY A 492 -22.28 11.10 -35.48
CA GLY A 492 -21.51 11.89 -36.45
C GLY A 492 -20.87 11.13 -37.61
N GLY A 493 -20.94 9.79 -37.64
CA GLY A 493 -20.49 9.00 -38.79
C GLY A 493 -18.97 8.96 -39.04
N GLU A 494 -18.15 9.41 -38.09
CA GLU A 494 -16.69 9.45 -38.30
C GLU A 494 -16.07 8.04 -38.32
N ALA A 495 -15.20 7.79 -39.29
CA ALA A 495 -14.44 6.55 -39.40
C ALA A 495 -13.24 6.53 -38.43
N PHE A 496 -12.95 5.38 -37.84
CA PHE A 496 -11.88 5.22 -36.86
C PHE A 496 -10.50 5.17 -37.53
N SER A 497 -9.49 5.76 -36.87
CA SER A 497 -8.09 5.52 -37.19
C SER A 497 -7.76 4.02 -37.07
N HIS A 498 -6.97 3.47 -37.99
CA HIS A 498 -6.48 2.10 -37.83
C HIS A 498 -5.47 2.00 -36.68
N ALA A 499 -5.52 0.95 -35.86
CA ALA A 499 -4.74 0.82 -34.62
C ALA A 499 -3.21 0.92 -34.81
N THR A 500 -2.69 0.65 -36.01
CA THR A 500 -1.28 0.90 -36.36
C THR A 500 -0.88 2.38 -36.32
N THR A 501 -1.82 3.34 -36.36
CA THR A 501 -1.53 4.78 -36.16
C THR A 501 -1.45 5.17 -34.68
N LEU A 502 -1.75 4.25 -33.76
CA LEU A 502 -1.45 4.32 -32.34
C LEU A 502 -0.13 3.59 -32.05
N TRP A 503 -0.03 2.32 -32.45
CA TRP A 503 1.11 1.45 -32.13
C TRP A 503 2.45 1.90 -32.74
N ASN A 504 2.44 2.73 -33.79
CA ASN A 504 3.66 3.21 -34.45
C ASN A 504 4.41 4.34 -33.72
N SER A 505 3.86 4.91 -32.64
CA SER A 505 4.54 5.93 -31.81
C SER A 505 4.28 5.68 -30.33
N VAL A 506 5.35 5.38 -29.59
CA VAL A 506 5.26 5.24 -28.13
C VAL A 506 4.89 6.56 -27.45
N GLU A 507 5.23 7.70 -28.06
CA GLU A 507 4.85 9.05 -27.61
C GLU A 507 3.34 9.24 -27.67
N LYS A 508 2.69 8.78 -28.76
CA LYS A 508 1.23 8.80 -28.88
C LYS A 508 0.58 7.78 -27.95
N MET A 509 1.14 6.58 -27.80
CA MET A 509 0.64 5.59 -26.83
C MET A 509 0.66 6.15 -25.40
N ARG A 510 1.73 6.85 -25.01
CA ARG A 510 1.88 7.48 -23.68
C ARG A 510 0.88 8.60 -23.38
N GLN A 511 0.12 9.10 -24.36
CA GLN A 511 -0.99 10.03 -24.12
C GLN A 511 -2.23 9.36 -23.52
N TYR A 512 -2.26 8.03 -23.42
CA TYR A 512 -3.36 7.25 -22.88
C TYR A 512 -2.97 6.57 -21.56
N ASP A 513 -3.87 6.63 -20.59
CA ASP A 513 -3.74 5.92 -19.31
C ASP A 513 -3.87 4.41 -19.52
N ILE A 514 -4.79 4.00 -20.41
CA ILE A 514 -5.13 2.60 -20.69
C ILE A 514 -5.19 2.37 -22.21
N ILE A 515 -4.59 1.26 -22.67
CA ILE A 515 -4.79 0.71 -24.01
C ILE A 515 -5.55 -0.62 -23.87
N ILE A 516 -6.78 -0.66 -24.38
CA ILE A 516 -7.64 -1.85 -24.40
C ILE A 516 -7.72 -2.41 -25.82
N MET A 517 -7.57 -3.72 -25.97
CA MET A 517 -7.49 -4.38 -27.28
C MET A 517 -8.40 -5.62 -27.33
N ALA A 518 -9.49 -5.51 -28.09
CA ALA A 518 -10.52 -6.53 -28.25
C ALA A 518 -10.12 -7.61 -29.27
N CYS A 519 -10.63 -8.83 -29.14
CA CYS A 519 -10.14 -9.96 -29.95
C CYS A 519 -10.41 -9.80 -31.46
N GLU A 520 -9.34 -9.60 -32.24
CA GLU A 520 -9.40 -9.37 -33.68
C GLU A 520 -9.76 -10.64 -34.49
N GLY A 521 -9.60 -11.84 -33.92
CA GLY A 521 -9.82 -13.12 -34.61
C GLY A 521 -8.61 -13.66 -35.40
N SER A 522 -7.49 -12.96 -35.36
CA SER A 522 -6.15 -13.52 -35.64
C SER A 522 -5.12 -12.78 -34.80
N MET A 523 -3.94 -13.36 -34.64
CA MET A 523 -2.82 -12.65 -34.01
C MET A 523 -2.31 -11.47 -34.85
N PHE A 524 -2.51 -11.52 -36.18
CA PHE A 524 -2.01 -10.53 -37.14
C PHE A 524 -0.52 -10.19 -36.93
N GLN A 525 0.28 -11.24 -36.75
CA GLN A 525 1.67 -11.15 -36.29
C GLN A 525 2.50 -10.12 -37.06
N THR A 526 2.50 -10.19 -38.40
CA THR A 526 3.25 -9.28 -39.29
C THR A 526 2.77 -7.82 -39.27
N VAL A 527 1.62 -7.52 -38.66
CA VAL A 527 1.12 -6.15 -38.45
C VAL A 527 1.60 -5.60 -37.11
N LYS A 528 1.76 -6.46 -36.09
CA LYS A 528 2.17 -6.08 -34.72
C LYS A 528 3.68 -6.15 -34.50
N GLU A 529 4.37 -7.05 -35.20
CA GLU A 529 5.82 -7.28 -35.14
C GLU A 529 6.67 -5.99 -35.15
N PRO A 530 6.41 -4.98 -36.02
CA PRO A 530 7.20 -3.74 -36.03
C PRO A 530 7.02 -2.84 -34.79
N TYR A 531 6.05 -3.16 -33.91
CA TYR A 531 5.58 -2.28 -32.83
C TYR A 531 5.66 -2.93 -31.44
N LEU A 532 6.12 -4.19 -31.34
CA LEU A 532 6.21 -4.94 -30.07
C LEU A 532 6.94 -4.14 -28.97
N ALA A 533 8.08 -3.54 -29.32
CA ALA A 533 8.88 -2.72 -28.41
C ALA A 533 8.18 -1.42 -27.98
N ASN A 534 7.23 -0.88 -28.78
CA ASN A 534 6.48 0.33 -28.41
C ASN A 534 5.44 0.03 -27.32
N LEU A 535 4.77 -1.13 -27.37
CA LEU A 535 3.85 -1.54 -26.30
C LEU A 535 4.61 -1.83 -25.00
N GLU A 536 5.76 -2.50 -25.09
CA GLU A 536 6.62 -2.74 -23.92
C GLU A 536 7.16 -1.42 -23.34
N ALA A 537 7.62 -0.47 -24.18
CA ALA A 537 8.05 0.86 -23.74
C ALA A 537 6.91 1.79 -23.29
N TYR A 538 5.65 1.46 -23.60
CA TYR A 538 4.46 2.09 -23.04
C TYR A 538 4.12 1.53 -21.65
N ALA A 539 4.03 0.20 -21.51
CA ALA A 539 3.75 -0.47 -20.23
C ALA A 539 4.86 -0.19 -19.20
N ASN A 540 6.14 -0.24 -19.62
CA ASN A 540 7.28 0.09 -18.75
C ASN A 540 7.31 1.57 -18.31
N ALA A 541 6.53 2.45 -18.94
CA ALA A 541 6.40 3.87 -18.56
C ALA A 541 5.19 4.18 -17.65
N GLY A 542 4.48 3.16 -17.17
CA GLY A 542 3.28 3.32 -16.35
C GLY A 542 1.96 3.00 -17.06
N GLY A 543 2.00 2.79 -18.38
CA GLY A 543 0.82 2.47 -19.19
C GLY A 543 0.09 1.22 -18.73
N ARG A 544 -1.24 1.25 -18.78
CA ARG A 544 -2.10 0.10 -18.47
C ARG A 544 -2.49 -0.61 -19.76
N VAL A 545 -2.33 -1.93 -19.83
CA VAL A 545 -2.66 -2.73 -21.03
C VAL A 545 -3.71 -3.77 -20.70
N PHE A 546 -4.79 -3.82 -21.48
CA PHE A 546 -5.81 -4.86 -21.42
C PHE A 546 -5.84 -5.61 -22.76
N ALA A 547 -5.35 -6.85 -22.78
CA ALA A 547 -5.18 -7.65 -24.00
C ALA A 547 -6.15 -8.83 -24.03
N GLY A 548 -7.13 -8.81 -24.95
CA GLY A 548 -8.04 -9.93 -25.20
C GLY A 548 -7.46 -10.98 -26.16
N HIS A 549 -7.52 -12.25 -25.76
CA HIS A 549 -7.14 -13.48 -26.48
C HIS A 549 -5.99 -13.32 -27.48
N LEU A 550 -6.26 -13.05 -28.77
CA LEU A 550 -5.24 -13.06 -29.82
C LEU A 550 -4.30 -11.83 -29.81
N HIS A 551 -4.45 -10.96 -28.81
CA HIS A 551 -3.42 -9.99 -28.42
C HIS A 551 -2.29 -10.60 -27.56
N SER A 552 -2.36 -11.90 -27.19
CA SER A 552 -1.27 -12.66 -26.58
C SER A 552 0.06 -12.58 -27.36
N TYR A 553 0.00 -12.39 -28.69
CA TYR A 553 1.18 -12.20 -29.55
C TYR A 553 2.05 -10.99 -29.15
N TRP A 554 1.48 -9.93 -28.55
CA TRP A 554 2.28 -8.82 -28.03
C TRP A 554 3.32 -9.26 -27.01
N PHE A 555 3.04 -10.33 -26.27
CA PHE A 555 3.90 -10.89 -25.24
C PHE A 555 4.72 -12.06 -25.78
N SER A 556 4.08 -13.00 -26.49
CA SER A 556 4.74 -14.18 -27.06
C SER A 556 5.72 -13.85 -28.21
N GLY A 557 5.59 -12.69 -28.84
CA GLY A 557 6.54 -12.15 -29.81
C GLY A 557 7.48 -11.07 -29.24
N GLY A 558 7.21 -10.55 -28.05
CA GLY A 558 7.89 -9.39 -27.44
C GLY A 558 9.33 -9.67 -26.98
N SER A 559 9.88 -8.87 -26.06
CA SER A 559 11.20 -9.16 -25.48
C SER A 559 11.22 -10.50 -24.74
N GLN A 560 12.42 -11.00 -24.42
CA GLN A 560 12.56 -12.20 -23.59
C GLN A 560 11.86 -12.04 -22.22
N ALA A 561 11.75 -10.83 -21.66
CA ALA A 561 11.02 -10.60 -20.42
C ALA A 561 9.51 -10.81 -20.61
N PHE A 562 8.95 -10.27 -21.71
CA PHE A 562 7.55 -10.45 -22.08
C PHE A 562 7.22 -11.91 -22.44
N GLN A 563 8.07 -12.57 -23.23
CA GLN A 563 7.93 -13.98 -23.57
C GLN A 563 8.00 -14.90 -22.34
N ASN A 564 8.83 -14.53 -21.35
CA ASN A 564 8.99 -15.32 -20.12
C ASN A 564 7.78 -15.22 -19.17
N THR A 565 6.82 -14.32 -19.36
CA THR A 565 5.68 -14.15 -18.44
C THR A 565 4.78 -15.39 -18.33
N ALA A 566 4.65 -16.17 -19.41
CA ALA A 566 3.73 -17.31 -19.48
C ALA A 566 4.13 -18.34 -20.54
N THR A 567 3.54 -19.54 -20.49
CA THR A 567 3.64 -20.55 -21.56
C THR A 567 2.54 -20.29 -22.60
N TYR A 568 2.91 -19.51 -23.62
CA TYR A 568 2.07 -19.23 -24.78
C TYR A 568 2.07 -20.41 -25.77
N ILE A 569 0.88 -20.88 -26.17
CA ILE A 569 0.72 -21.94 -27.19
C ILE A 569 0.34 -21.41 -28.58
N GLY A 570 0.03 -20.12 -28.69
CA GLY A 570 -0.41 -19.50 -29.94
C GLY A 570 -1.93 -19.53 -30.05
N VAL A 571 -2.46 -20.34 -30.97
CA VAL A 571 -3.91 -20.54 -31.14
C VAL A 571 -4.19 -22.03 -30.91
N GLY A 572 -4.53 -22.38 -29.66
CA GLY A 572 -5.04 -23.72 -29.34
C GLY A 572 -6.50 -23.87 -29.76
N ALA A 573 -7.07 -25.06 -29.55
CA ALA A 573 -8.49 -25.29 -29.68
C ALA A 573 -9.28 -24.64 -28.53
N ASP A 574 -10.32 -23.88 -28.86
CA ASP A 574 -11.23 -23.24 -27.89
C ASP A 574 -11.79 -24.24 -26.87
N LEU A 575 -12.16 -23.75 -25.68
CA LEU A 575 -12.80 -24.56 -24.65
C LEU A 575 -14.19 -25.06 -25.11
N PRO A 576 -14.72 -26.15 -24.52
CA PRO A 576 -16.12 -26.55 -24.71
C PRO A 576 -17.07 -25.37 -24.44
N LEU A 577 -18.13 -25.26 -25.27
CA LEU A 577 -19.05 -24.10 -25.32
C LEU A 577 -19.51 -23.61 -23.93
N THR A 578 -19.74 -24.51 -22.99
CA THR A 578 -19.94 -24.19 -21.57
C THR A 578 -18.87 -24.90 -20.76
N THR A 579 -18.03 -24.14 -20.04
CA THR A 579 -16.94 -24.68 -19.23
C THR A 579 -16.89 -24.00 -17.86
N THR A 580 -16.76 -24.77 -16.79
CA THR A 580 -16.49 -24.23 -15.45
C THR A 580 -15.00 -23.89 -15.35
N ALA A 581 -14.69 -22.61 -15.17
CA ALA A 581 -13.37 -22.14 -14.78
C ALA A 581 -13.35 -21.88 -13.25
N TYR A 582 -12.14 -21.90 -12.69
CA TYR A 582 -11.91 -21.71 -11.26
C TYR A 582 -11.09 -20.43 -11.04
N VAL A 583 -11.47 -19.68 -10.02
CA VAL A 583 -10.65 -18.59 -9.49
C VAL A 583 -9.47 -19.22 -8.76
N ASP A 584 -8.27 -18.72 -9.00
CA ASP A 584 -7.11 -19.07 -8.20
C ASP A 584 -7.14 -18.24 -6.91
N THR A 585 -7.45 -18.88 -5.78
CA THR A 585 -7.63 -18.19 -4.49
C THR A 585 -6.43 -18.34 -3.55
N SER A 586 -5.25 -18.71 -4.07
CA SER A 586 -4.04 -18.84 -3.26
C SER A 586 -3.43 -17.49 -2.81
N PHE A 587 -4.11 -16.37 -3.05
CA PHE A 587 -3.63 -15.01 -2.79
C PHE A 587 -4.81 -14.05 -2.49
N PRO A 588 -4.57 -12.93 -1.76
CA PRO A 588 -5.64 -12.10 -1.20
C PRO A 588 -6.63 -11.53 -2.23
N LYS A 589 -6.13 -11.01 -3.36
CA LYS A 589 -7.01 -10.50 -4.43
C LYS A 589 -7.78 -11.59 -5.17
N GLY A 590 -7.27 -12.83 -5.19
CA GLY A 590 -7.95 -14.00 -5.76
C GLY A 590 -9.13 -14.46 -4.89
N GLU A 591 -8.94 -14.52 -3.57
CA GLU A 591 -10.03 -14.67 -2.59
C GLU A 591 -11.07 -13.55 -2.74
N ALA A 592 -10.63 -12.28 -2.88
CA ALA A 592 -11.54 -11.15 -3.06
C ALA A 592 -12.37 -11.22 -4.35
N LEU A 593 -11.78 -11.65 -5.47
CA LEU A 593 -12.49 -11.93 -6.72
C LEU A 593 -13.51 -13.06 -6.55
N ALA A 594 -13.14 -14.13 -5.84
CA ALA A 594 -14.01 -15.28 -5.60
C ALA A 594 -15.26 -14.93 -4.78
N ASP A 595 -15.16 -14.01 -3.82
CA ASP A 595 -16.31 -13.44 -3.11
C ASP A 595 -17.10 -12.44 -3.96
N TRP A 596 -16.40 -11.50 -4.62
CA TRP A 596 -17.05 -10.47 -5.43
C TRP A 596 -17.94 -11.07 -6.54
N LEU A 597 -17.49 -12.14 -7.22
CA LEU A 597 -18.27 -12.84 -8.24
C LEU A 597 -19.59 -13.41 -7.69
N VAL A 598 -19.66 -13.80 -6.42
CA VAL A 598 -20.91 -14.23 -5.77
C VAL A 598 -21.76 -13.00 -5.41
N ASN A 599 -21.15 -11.97 -4.82
CA ASN A 599 -21.84 -10.74 -4.40
C ASN A 599 -22.52 -10.02 -5.58
N VAL A 600 -21.88 -9.97 -6.76
CA VAL A 600 -22.47 -9.37 -7.97
C VAL A 600 -23.34 -10.33 -8.79
N GLN A 601 -23.61 -11.53 -8.30
CA GLN A 601 -24.38 -12.57 -9.03
C GLN A 601 -23.79 -12.85 -10.43
N ALA A 602 -22.47 -13.02 -10.50
CA ALA A 602 -21.79 -13.65 -11.63
C ALA A 602 -21.68 -15.17 -11.42
N SER A 603 -21.54 -15.62 -10.18
CA SER A 603 -21.53 -17.05 -9.82
C SER A 603 -22.47 -17.36 -8.65
N THR A 604 -22.90 -18.62 -8.58
CA THR A 604 -23.59 -19.20 -7.41
C THR A 604 -22.63 -19.96 -6.48
N THR A 605 -21.40 -20.23 -6.93
CA THR A 605 -20.37 -20.97 -6.17
C THR A 605 -19.15 -20.08 -5.99
N ARG A 606 -18.70 -19.89 -4.75
CA ARG A 606 -17.45 -19.15 -4.46
C ARG A 606 -16.28 -19.85 -5.15
N GLY A 607 -15.50 -19.08 -5.92
CA GLY A 607 -14.31 -19.59 -6.61
C GLY A 607 -14.57 -20.33 -7.92
N GLU A 608 -15.82 -20.40 -8.41
CA GLU A 608 -16.13 -20.91 -9.76
C GLU A 608 -16.72 -19.81 -10.64
N LEU A 609 -16.49 -19.87 -11.95
CA LEU A 609 -17.15 -19.05 -12.96
C LEU A 609 -17.48 -19.89 -14.19
N THR A 610 -18.75 -19.94 -14.58
CA THR A 610 -19.15 -20.55 -15.85
C THR A 610 -18.78 -19.61 -17.00
N LEU A 611 -17.88 -20.08 -17.87
CA LEU A 611 -17.50 -19.40 -19.11
C LEU A 611 -18.27 -19.98 -20.29
N TYR A 612 -18.70 -19.09 -21.19
CA TYR A 612 -19.22 -19.46 -22.50
C TYR A 612 -18.24 -19.09 -23.61
N ALA A 613 -17.93 -20.05 -24.48
CA ALA A 613 -16.99 -19.94 -25.60
C ALA A 613 -15.58 -19.41 -25.21
N GLY A 614 -15.09 -19.77 -24.02
CA GLY A 614 -13.73 -19.40 -23.57
C GLY A 614 -12.64 -19.92 -24.51
N GLN A 615 -11.54 -19.17 -24.61
CA GLN A 615 -10.50 -19.39 -25.63
C GLN A 615 -9.24 -20.02 -25.02
N HIS A 616 -8.20 -20.30 -25.84
CA HIS A 616 -6.96 -20.92 -25.33
C HIS A 616 -5.68 -20.43 -26.06
N SER A 617 -5.02 -19.43 -25.47
CA SER A 617 -3.70 -18.90 -25.88
C SER A 617 -2.58 -19.26 -24.89
N VAL A 618 -2.90 -19.52 -23.62
CA VAL A 618 -1.92 -19.70 -22.53
C VAL A 618 -2.22 -20.94 -21.68
N THR A 619 -1.22 -21.76 -21.38
CA THR A 619 -1.36 -22.98 -20.56
C THR A 619 -0.86 -22.85 -19.12
N ALA A 620 0.12 -21.98 -18.87
CA ALA A 620 0.68 -21.72 -17.55
C ALA A 620 1.21 -20.29 -17.44
N VAL A 621 1.26 -19.74 -16.23
CA VAL A 621 1.98 -18.49 -15.91
C VAL A 621 3.34 -18.82 -15.30
N ASN A 622 4.32 -17.94 -15.49
CA ASN A 622 5.61 -18.00 -14.81
C ASN A 622 5.75 -16.79 -13.86
N PRO A 623 6.23 -16.96 -12.61
CA PRO A 623 6.45 -15.83 -11.70
C PRO A 623 7.37 -14.76 -12.32
N PRO A 624 7.09 -13.45 -12.12
CA PRO A 624 6.13 -12.87 -11.18
C PRO A 624 4.68 -12.73 -11.72
N THR A 625 4.35 -13.28 -12.89
CA THR A 625 2.98 -13.24 -13.45
C THR A 625 1.99 -13.98 -12.55
N GLN A 626 0.90 -13.31 -12.17
CA GLN A 626 -0.15 -13.89 -11.34
C GLN A 626 -1.27 -14.48 -12.22
N ARG A 627 -1.68 -15.72 -11.92
CA ARG A 627 -2.87 -16.37 -12.49
C ARG A 627 -4.08 -16.04 -11.61
N TRP A 628 -5.24 -15.80 -12.23
CA TRP A 628 -6.45 -15.42 -11.51
C TRP A 628 -7.65 -16.30 -11.83
N ILE A 629 -7.87 -16.66 -13.10
CA ILE A 629 -8.93 -17.59 -13.53
C ILE A 629 -8.33 -18.61 -14.49
N TRP A 630 -8.68 -19.89 -14.35
CA TRP A 630 -8.16 -20.97 -15.19
C TRP A 630 -9.10 -22.17 -15.28
N VAL A 631 -8.92 -22.99 -16.31
CA VAL A 631 -9.55 -24.30 -16.48
C VAL A 631 -8.47 -25.38 -16.33
N PRO A 632 -8.65 -26.41 -15.49
CA PRO A 632 -7.60 -27.41 -15.24
C PRO A 632 -7.27 -28.31 -16.43
N GLN A 633 -8.23 -28.57 -17.32
CA GLN A 633 -8.08 -29.43 -18.50
C GLN A 633 -8.99 -28.92 -19.62
N ASN A 634 -8.42 -28.66 -20.79
CA ASN A 634 -9.16 -28.41 -22.02
C ASN A 634 -9.27 -29.72 -22.85
N PRO A 635 -10.42 -30.40 -22.87
CA PRO A 635 -10.56 -31.68 -23.59
C PRO A 635 -10.54 -31.53 -25.11
N ASN A 636 -10.51 -30.31 -25.64
CA ASN A 636 -10.31 -30.04 -27.07
C ASN A 636 -8.82 -29.87 -27.45
N GLU A 637 -7.94 -29.62 -26.48
CA GLU A 637 -6.50 -29.34 -26.66
C GLU A 637 -5.67 -30.27 -25.73
N ASP A 638 -5.69 -31.58 -26.01
CA ASP A 638 -4.92 -32.64 -25.33
C ASP A 638 -4.96 -32.61 -23.78
N ASP A 639 -6.11 -32.24 -23.19
CA ASP A 639 -6.34 -32.05 -21.75
C ASP A 639 -5.39 -31.03 -21.07
N LEU A 640 -4.77 -30.14 -21.85
CA LEU A 640 -3.89 -29.09 -21.32
C LEU A 640 -4.67 -28.06 -20.47
N PRO A 641 -4.10 -27.55 -19.36
CA PRO A 641 -4.72 -26.44 -18.63
C PRO A 641 -4.82 -25.19 -19.49
N ALA A 642 -5.83 -24.35 -19.23
CA ALA A 642 -6.03 -23.07 -19.90
C ALA A 642 -6.07 -21.93 -18.87
N VAL A 643 -5.16 -20.96 -18.98
CA VAL A 643 -5.22 -19.71 -18.20
C VAL A 643 -6.22 -18.79 -18.88
N GLN A 644 -7.19 -18.27 -18.13
CA GLN A 644 -8.30 -17.45 -18.65
C GLN A 644 -8.20 -15.98 -18.23
N TYR A 645 -7.52 -15.69 -17.12
CA TYR A 645 -7.16 -14.35 -16.68
C TYR A 645 -5.81 -14.41 -15.95
N MET A 646 -4.87 -13.54 -16.34
CA MET A 646 -3.59 -13.32 -15.68
C MET A 646 -3.18 -11.83 -15.67
N THR A 647 -2.33 -11.45 -14.71
CA THR A 647 -1.73 -10.12 -14.60
C THR A 647 -0.22 -10.19 -14.49
N PHE A 648 0.46 -9.13 -14.95
CA PHE A 648 1.83 -8.84 -14.53
C PHE A 648 2.06 -7.32 -14.47
N ASN A 649 2.91 -6.89 -13.54
CA ASN A 649 3.34 -5.50 -13.41
C ASN A 649 4.58 -5.25 -14.31
N THR A 650 4.82 -3.99 -14.66
CA THR A 650 5.92 -3.58 -15.56
C THR A 650 6.72 -2.38 -15.00
N PRO A 651 8.06 -2.35 -15.16
CA PRO A 651 8.90 -3.31 -15.87
C PRO A 651 9.09 -4.64 -15.11
N ILE A 652 8.99 -5.77 -15.81
CA ILE A 652 9.01 -7.13 -15.21
C ILE A 652 10.31 -7.42 -14.44
N ALA A 653 11.44 -6.86 -14.90
CA ALA A 653 12.75 -7.03 -14.29
C ALA A 653 13.09 -5.97 -13.23
N ALA A 654 12.18 -5.02 -12.94
CA ALA A 654 12.32 -4.09 -11.82
C ALA A 654 11.83 -4.74 -10.53
N ALA A 655 12.35 -4.26 -9.39
CA ALA A 655 11.85 -4.64 -8.08
C ALA A 655 10.36 -4.23 -7.92
N PRO A 656 9.55 -4.89 -7.08
CA PRO A 656 8.12 -4.59 -6.95
C PRO A 656 7.83 -3.11 -6.62
N GLU A 657 8.66 -2.51 -5.77
CA GLU A 657 8.61 -1.09 -5.40
C GLU A 657 8.98 -0.14 -6.55
N ASP A 658 9.67 -0.63 -7.58
CA ASP A 658 10.06 0.15 -8.77
C ASP A 658 9.10 -0.01 -9.96
N GLN A 659 8.15 -0.95 -9.89
CA GLN A 659 7.15 -1.15 -10.93
C GLN A 659 6.16 0.02 -11.00
N CYS A 660 5.62 0.27 -12.19
CA CYS A 660 4.85 1.48 -12.52
C CYS A 660 3.64 1.22 -13.42
N GLY A 661 3.75 0.26 -14.35
CA GLY A 661 2.68 -0.15 -15.25
C GLY A 661 2.14 -1.53 -14.92
N ARG A 662 1.08 -1.92 -15.63
CA ARG A 662 0.34 -3.16 -15.36
C ARG A 662 -0.33 -3.68 -16.62
N VAL A 663 -0.32 -5.00 -16.79
CA VAL A 663 -0.91 -5.71 -17.92
C VAL A 663 -1.93 -6.72 -17.41
N VAL A 664 -3.13 -6.68 -17.98
CA VAL A 664 -4.13 -7.75 -17.96
C VAL A 664 -4.07 -8.51 -19.28
N PHE A 665 -4.05 -9.84 -19.19
CA PHE A 665 -4.35 -10.73 -20.31
C PHE A 665 -5.56 -11.61 -19.98
N THR A 666 -6.46 -11.80 -20.95
CA THR A 666 -7.64 -12.65 -20.78
C THR A 666 -8.06 -13.39 -22.05
N ASP A 667 -8.34 -14.69 -21.92
CA ASP A 667 -8.95 -15.54 -22.96
C ASP A 667 -10.51 -15.56 -22.85
N ILE A 668 -11.07 -14.73 -21.97
CA ILE A 668 -12.51 -14.56 -21.78
C ILE A 668 -13.01 -13.45 -22.70
N HIS A 669 -13.81 -13.80 -23.70
CA HIS A 669 -14.56 -12.83 -24.51
C HIS A 669 -15.75 -12.25 -23.72
N VAL A 670 -16.05 -10.95 -23.87
CA VAL A 670 -17.23 -10.32 -23.23
C VAL A 670 -18.54 -10.91 -23.74
N SER A 671 -18.55 -11.29 -25.02
CA SER A 671 -19.77 -11.53 -25.78
C SER A 671 -20.36 -12.94 -25.64
N GLY A 672 -19.61 -13.92 -25.09
CA GLY A 672 -20.01 -15.32 -25.01
C GLY A 672 -21.36 -15.56 -24.28
N GLY A 673 -22.17 -16.46 -24.85
CA GLY A 673 -23.51 -16.78 -24.36
C GLY A 673 -23.82 -18.30 -24.37
N PRO A 674 -24.85 -18.74 -23.62
CA PRO A 674 -25.14 -20.17 -23.36
C PRO A 674 -25.61 -20.98 -24.58
N ASP A 675 -26.00 -20.30 -25.67
CA ASP A 675 -26.34 -20.87 -26.97
C ASP A 675 -25.23 -20.66 -28.02
N GLY A 676 -24.07 -20.15 -27.59
CA GLY A 676 -22.97 -19.74 -28.46
C GLY A 676 -23.24 -18.49 -29.29
N GLN A 677 -24.32 -17.74 -29.02
CA GLN A 677 -24.60 -16.47 -29.68
C GLN A 677 -24.10 -15.29 -28.87
N ALA A 678 -23.52 -14.32 -29.57
CA ALA A 678 -23.05 -13.08 -28.99
C ALA A 678 -24.23 -12.15 -28.67
N THR A 679 -24.29 -11.62 -27.44
CA THR A 679 -25.33 -10.62 -27.09
C THR A 679 -25.04 -9.25 -27.71
N ASP A 680 -23.77 -8.90 -27.90
CA ASP A 680 -23.29 -7.72 -28.62
C ASP A 680 -22.80 -8.12 -30.02
N VAL A 681 -23.04 -7.28 -31.03
CA VAL A 681 -22.83 -7.62 -32.44
C VAL A 681 -21.60 -6.91 -33.00
N VAL A 682 -20.52 -7.68 -33.18
CA VAL A 682 -19.28 -7.24 -33.88
C VAL A 682 -19.53 -6.75 -35.31
N ARG A 683 -18.62 -5.93 -35.84
CA ARG A 683 -18.65 -5.36 -37.20
C ARG A 683 -19.92 -4.54 -37.49
N ARG A 684 -20.31 -3.73 -36.52
CA ARG A 684 -21.38 -2.72 -36.60
C ARG A 684 -20.79 -1.35 -36.31
N ALA A 685 -21.39 -0.28 -36.85
CA ALA A 685 -20.99 1.08 -36.49
C ALA A 685 -21.29 1.32 -35.01
N PHE A 686 -20.40 2.00 -34.27
CA PHE A 686 -20.60 2.22 -32.85
C PHE A 686 -21.69 3.29 -32.61
N PRO A 687 -22.75 3.03 -31.81
CA PRO A 687 -22.92 1.91 -30.88
C PRO A 687 -24.04 0.93 -31.30
N GLU A 688 -24.36 0.78 -32.59
CA GLU A 688 -25.40 -0.14 -33.11
C GLU A 688 -25.15 -1.59 -32.67
N GLY A 689 -23.88 -2.00 -32.56
CA GLY A 689 -23.49 -3.33 -32.07
C GLY A 689 -23.77 -3.57 -30.57
N CYS A 690 -23.95 -2.52 -29.77
CA CYS A 690 -23.98 -2.62 -28.31
C CYS A 690 -25.41 -2.82 -27.77
N SER A 691 -25.69 -4.04 -27.36
CA SER A 691 -26.97 -4.46 -26.83
C SER A 691 -27.30 -3.81 -25.49
N GLN A 692 -28.60 -3.67 -25.23
CA GLN A 692 -29.16 -3.16 -23.99
C GLN A 692 -29.41 -4.29 -22.95
N ALA A 693 -28.92 -5.50 -23.23
CA ALA A 693 -28.96 -6.61 -22.29
C ALA A 693 -28.00 -6.36 -21.09
N PRO A 694 -28.37 -6.78 -19.87
CA PRO A 694 -27.49 -6.72 -18.70
C PRO A 694 -26.16 -7.44 -18.90
N LEU A 695 -25.13 -7.04 -18.12
CA LEU A 695 -23.82 -7.70 -18.12
C LEU A 695 -23.94 -9.19 -17.77
N THR A 696 -23.39 -10.05 -18.64
CA THR A 696 -23.24 -11.50 -18.41
C THR A 696 -22.27 -11.78 -17.25
N PRO A 697 -22.28 -12.97 -16.64
CA PRO A 697 -21.27 -13.41 -15.68
C PRO A 697 -19.82 -13.13 -16.10
N GLN A 698 -19.48 -13.49 -17.34
CA GLN A 698 -18.14 -13.26 -17.88
C GLN A 698 -17.86 -11.78 -18.15
N ALA A 699 -18.83 -10.99 -18.62
CA ALA A 699 -18.69 -9.54 -18.74
C ALA A 699 -18.45 -8.87 -17.37
N LYS A 700 -19.12 -9.31 -16.29
CA LYS A 700 -18.85 -8.82 -14.93
C LYS A 700 -17.42 -9.13 -14.49
N ALA A 701 -16.89 -10.32 -14.78
CA ALA A 701 -15.49 -10.63 -14.50
C ALA A 701 -14.53 -9.67 -15.23
N LEU A 702 -14.81 -9.31 -16.50
CA LEU A 702 -14.02 -8.32 -17.24
C LEU A 702 -14.14 -6.90 -16.64
N VAL A 703 -15.27 -6.51 -16.03
CA VAL A 703 -15.39 -5.25 -15.28
C VAL A 703 -14.44 -5.23 -14.06
N TYR A 704 -14.33 -6.33 -13.32
CA TYR A 704 -13.38 -6.44 -12.22
C TYR A 704 -11.93 -6.27 -12.71
N MET A 705 -11.57 -6.97 -13.81
CA MET A 705 -10.25 -6.83 -14.43
C MET A 705 -9.94 -5.39 -14.85
N LEU A 706 -10.92 -4.66 -15.39
CA LEU A 706 -10.75 -3.27 -15.82
C LEU A 706 -10.45 -2.35 -14.62
N PHE A 707 -11.15 -2.52 -13.50
CA PHE A 707 -10.95 -1.65 -12.33
C PHE A 707 -9.71 -2.02 -11.50
N ASP A 708 -9.34 -3.30 -11.37
CA ASP A 708 -8.04 -3.69 -10.78
C ASP A 708 -6.84 -3.30 -11.68
N LEU A 709 -7.00 -3.33 -13.01
CA LEU A 709 -6.01 -2.74 -13.93
C LEU A 709 -5.90 -1.21 -13.78
N SER A 710 -7.04 -0.54 -13.58
CA SER A 710 -7.11 0.92 -13.41
C SER A 710 -6.54 1.40 -12.08
N ALA A 711 -6.44 0.51 -11.08
CA ALA A 711 -5.90 0.83 -9.76
C ALA A 711 -4.39 1.17 -9.80
N CYS A 712 -3.92 1.73 -8.71
CA CYS A 712 -2.51 1.96 -8.43
C CYS A 712 -1.71 0.63 -8.42
N VAL A 713 -0.42 0.68 -8.77
CA VAL A 713 0.44 -0.51 -8.78
C VAL A 713 0.85 -0.90 -7.36
N GLN A 714 0.72 -2.20 -7.09
CA GLN A 714 1.17 -2.95 -5.92
C GLN A 714 1.32 -4.44 -6.32
N PRO A 715 1.99 -5.28 -5.51
CA PRO A 715 1.98 -6.73 -5.70
C PRO A 715 0.56 -7.32 -5.63
N ASP A 716 0.27 -8.34 -6.45
CA ASP A 716 -1.03 -9.03 -6.40
C ASP A 716 -1.15 -10.02 -5.23
N THR A 717 -0.02 -10.44 -4.68
CA THR A 717 0.08 -11.31 -3.49
C THR A 717 -0.24 -10.60 -2.18
N GLU A 718 -0.37 -9.27 -2.20
CA GLU A 718 -0.65 -8.45 -1.03
C GLU A 718 -2.11 -7.98 -1.02
N PRO A 719 -2.75 -7.86 0.16
CA PRO A 719 -4.07 -7.24 0.26
C PRO A 719 -3.94 -5.73 -0.04
N PRO A 720 -4.90 -5.10 -0.75
CA PRO A 720 -4.89 -3.66 -0.92
C PRO A 720 -4.96 -2.95 0.44
N GLU A 721 -3.90 -2.21 0.78
CA GLU A 721 -3.85 -1.45 2.02
C GLU A 721 -4.65 -0.14 1.92
N PRO A 722 -5.39 0.24 2.98
CA PRO A 722 -5.98 1.58 3.05
C PRO A 722 -4.90 2.65 2.87
N PRO A 723 -5.23 3.81 2.26
CA PRO A 723 -4.38 4.99 2.41
C PRO A 723 -4.12 5.21 3.90
N PRO A 724 -2.89 5.51 4.34
CA PRO A 724 -2.64 5.79 5.73
C PRO A 724 -3.53 6.97 6.17
N PRO A 725 -4.08 6.94 7.40
CA PRO A 725 -4.80 8.10 7.92
C PRO A 725 -3.86 9.31 7.95
N PRO A 726 -4.39 10.55 7.89
CA PRO A 726 -3.57 11.73 8.09
C PRO A 726 -2.78 11.59 9.41
N PRO A 727 -1.51 12.00 9.47
CA PRO A 727 -0.78 12.01 10.72
C PRO A 727 -1.52 12.90 11.73
N PRO A 728 -1.50 12.58 13.03
CA PRO A 728 -2.01 13.49 14.05
C PRO A 728 -1.31 14.85 13.94
N PRO A 729 -1.96 15.95 14.35
CA PRO A 729 -1.33 17.27 14.39
C PRO A 729 0.03 17.19 15.10
N PRO A 730 1.08 17.83 14.58
CA PRO A 730 2.43 17.65 15.10
C PRO A 730 2.50 18.09 16.57
N ASP A 731 2.90 17.16 17.44
CA ASP A 731 3.04 17.41 18.88
C ASP A 731 3.87 18.66 19.13
N VAL A 732 3.28 19.63 19.83
CA VAL A 732 4.03 20.78 20.36
C VAL A 732 5.05 20.19 21.35
N PRO A 733 6.37 20.39 21.15
CA PRO A 733 7.38 19.75 21.99
C PRO A 733 7.14 20.15 23.46
N PRO A 734 7.13 19.19 24.40
CA PRO A 734 6.78 19.48 25.78
C PRO A 734 7.75 20.51 26.38
N PRO A 735 7.27 21.41 27.25
CA PRO A 735 8.13 22.38 27.92
C PRO A 735 9.24 21.66 28.70
N PRO A 736 10.44 22.24 28.82
CA PRO A 736 11.52 21.66 29.62
C PRO A 736 11.03 21.34 31.03
N LEU A 737 11.14 20.07 31.43
CA LEU A 737 10.64 19.60 32.73
C LEU A 737 11.18 20.49 33.85
N ALA A 738 10.28 21.10 34.61
CA ALA A 738 10.67 21.90 35.77
C ALA A 738 11.43 21.00 36.75
N GLY A 739 12.65 21.40 37.10
CA GLY A 739 13.44 20.69 38.10
C GLY A 739 12.69 20.62 39.45
N PRO A 740 12.96 19.59 40.28
CA PRO A 740 12.25 19.41 41.54
C PRO A 740 12.39 20.67 42.42
N PRO A 741 11.32 21.08 43.12
CA PRO A 741 11.30 22.34 43.86
C PRO A 741 12.40 22.37 44.93
N PRO A 742 13.06 23.52 45.15
CA PRO A 742 14.19 23.62 46.08
C PRO A 742 13.76 23.24 47.50
N ALA A 743 14.61 22.46 48.17
CA ALA A 743 14.34 21.95 49.52
C ALA A 743 14.00 23.09 50.50
N PRO A 744 12.99 22.91 51.38
CA PRO A 744 12.57 23.95 52.31
C PRO A 744 13.73 24.36 53.23
N PRO A 745 13.92 25.67 53.50
CA PRO A 745 15.07 26.15 54.26
C PRO A 745 15.07 25.57 55.69
N PRO A 746 16.26 25.25 56.25
CA PRO A 746 16.36 24.63 57.55
C PRO A 746 15.78 25.53 58.65
N PRO A 747 15.13 24.95 59.68
CA PRO A 747 14.50 25.72 60.74
C PRO A 747 15.52 26.60 61.49
N PRO A 748 15.15 27.83 61.89
CA PRO A 748 16.08 28.77 62.49
C PRO A 748 16.67 28.22 63.81
N ALA A 749 17.98 28.41 63.99
CA ALA A 749 18.70 27.90 65.14
C ALA A 749 18.13 28.42 66.47
N PRO A 750 18.04 27.57 67.52
CA PRO A 750 17.52 27.99 68.81
C PRO A 750 18.40 29.08 69.45
N PRO A 751 17.81 30.05 70.18
CA PRO A 751 18.55 31.18 70.74
C PRO A 751 19.57 30.72 71.79
N PRO A 752 20.75 31.37 71.89
CA PRO A 752 21.80 30.97 72.81
C PRO A 752 21.36 31.15 74.29
N PRO A 753 21.83 30.27 75.20
CA PRO A 753 21.49 30.35 76.62
C PRO A 753 22.06 31.64 77.26
N PRO A 754 21.39 32.19 78.29
CA PRO A 754 21.82 33.42 78.95
C PRO A 754 23.17 33.24 79.68
N PRO A 755 24.01 34.29 79.73
CA PRO A 755 25.38 34.20 80.26
C PRO A 755 25.44 33.98 81.77
N ARG A 756 26.59 33.44 82.21
CA ARG A 756 27.06 33.37 83.60
C ARG A 756 28.52 33.80 83.68
#